data_AF-A0AAN6TX21-F1
#
_entry.id   AF-A0AAN6TX21-F1
#
_cell.length_a   1.000
_cell.length_b   1.000
_cell.length_c   1.000
_cell.angle_alpha   90.00
_cell.angle_beta   90.00
_cell.angle_gamma   90.00
#
_symmetry.space_group_name_H-M   'P 1'
#
loop_
_entity.id
_entity.type
_entity.pdbx_description
1 polymer ?
#
loop_
_entity_poly.entity_id
_entity_poly.type
_entity_poly.pdbx_seq_one_letter_code
_entity_poly.pdbx_strand_id
1 'polypeptide(L)'
;MSDLSQKFETLQLHAGQEPDPTTNARAVPIYASTSFVFNDSAHGARLFGLKEFGNIYSRIMNPTVDVFEKRIAALEGGVAAVAASSGQAAQFMAIAALAHAGDNIVSTSNLYGGTYNQFKVLFSRFGITTKFVTGDKPEDLAAAIDEKTKAVYIESIGNPRYNVPDFEVIAKVAHEAGVPVVVDNTFGAGGYFVRPIEHGADIVVHSATKWIGGHGTTIGGVIVDSGKFDWGKHAKRFPQMVEPSDGYHGLKFWETFGAITFAIRVRVEILRDLGACLNPFGAQQLLLGLETLSLRAERHAQNALALARYLENSNYVSWVSYPGLESHPSHEMAKKYLKRGFGGVLSFGVKGGGAAGSQIVDGFKLVSNLANVGDSKTLAIHPWTTTHEQLSDEEKISSGVTEDLIRISVGTEHIDDIIADFEQSNHIQPAPSCARQQYTAIMHLPKLLFPFLGLLLHHSTPATAKSKPSTTAATTTITLRIPPSPPHLPNPHLLPPSTHATLTTLGQSFSAPLSVSNTFVFRDVPAGSYLVDVHCLTHAFAPLRLDVARSAVQVEAGGLGQEEDGVVEVKAWETFRGNDWGNKGESLPVGQMEGVSGVMVVDVKVFGAKGYFMERSSFSVLSIFKNPIILLSLASMGLFFGMPKLVENMDPEMRAEWEERQKENPMNSIMGAASGQNANPLSNFDMAAFLAGSGSNNKAEEGNGKGKGESKKKR
;
A
#
# COMPACT_ATOMS: atom_id res chain seq x y z
N MET A 1 20.73 33.14 -1.64
CA MET A 1 21.72 32.92 -0.55
C MET A 1 22.77 31.82 -0.80
N SER A 2 22.82 31.18 -1.99
CA SER A 2 23.75 30.06 -2.30
C SER A 2 25.24 30.39 -2.25
N ASP A 3 25.62 31.67 -2.38
CA ASP A 3 27.03 32.08 -2.41
C ASP A 3 27.65 32.26 -1.01
N LEU A 4 26.86 32.25 0.07
CA LEU A 4 27.33 32.61 1.41
C LEU A 4 27.72 31.41 2.29
N SER A 5 27.16 30.22 2.08
CA SER A 5 27.54 29.00 2.84
C SER A 5 27.11 27.72 2.13
N GLN A 6 28.06 26.79 2.00
CA GLN A 6 27.86 25.44 1.44
C GLN A 6 27.75 24.37 2.54
N LYS A 7 27.46 24.77 3.79
CA LYS A 7 27.36 23.85 4.93
C LYS A 7 25.97 23.24 5.05
N PHE A 8 25.90 21.95 5.37
CA PHE A 8 24.67 21.15 5.36
C PHE A 8 23.55 21.76 6.24
N GLU A 9 23.88 22.16 7.46
CA GLU A 9 22.92 22.69 8.45
C GLU A 9 22.31 24.03 8.00
N THR A 10 23.07 24.81 7.21
CA THR A 10 22.57 26.05 6.61
C THR A 10 21.73 25.75 5.37
N LEU A 11 22.19 24.84 4.52
CA LEU A 11 21.48 24.44 3.30
C LEU A 11 20.11 23.81 3.60
N GLN A 12 20.00 22.98 4.64
CA GLN A 12 18.72 22.34 4.99
C GLN A 12 17.63 23.34 5.40
N LEU A 13 18.00 24.57 5.77
CA LEU A 13 17.09 25.65 6.14
C LEU A 13 16.80 26.62 4.98
N HIS A 14 17.76 26.85 4.09
CA HIS A 14 17.72 27.98 3.16
C HIS A 14 17.80 27.61 1.68
N ALA A 15 18.35 26.44 1.33
CA ALA A 15 18.49 26.08 -0.08
C ALA A 15 17.11 25.99 -0.76
N GLY A 16 17.05 26.49 -1.99
CA GLY A 16 15.83 26.52 -2.80
C GLY A 16 14.79 27.58 -2.43
N GLN A 17 14.98 28.33 -1.33
CA GLN A 17 13.98 29.25 -0.79
C GLN A 17 14.51 30.68 -0.66
N GLU A 18 13.72 31.63 -1.11
CA GLU A 18 13.82 33.05 -0.76
C GLU A 18 12.45 33.49 -0.18
N PRO A 19 12.37 34.57 0.61
CA PRO A 19 11.08 35.11 1.07
C PRO A 19 10.14 35.35 -0.12
N ASP A 20 8.84 35.05 0.04
CA ASP A 20 7.87 35.28 -1.04
C ASP A 20 7.88 36.76 -1.46
N PRO A 21 8.18 37.09 -2.73
CA PRO A 21 8.28 38.48 -3.18
C PRO A 21 6.96 39.25 -3.10
N THR A 22 5.82 38.57 -3.01
CA THR A 22 4.50 39.21 -2.96
C THR A 22 4.13 39.63 -1.54
N THR A 23 4.36 38.75 -0.56
CA THR A 23 3.90 38.93 0.82
C THR A 23 5.03 39.10 1.85
N ASN A 24 6.28 38.89 1.44
CA ASN A 24 7.45 38.73 2.31
C ASN A 24 7.32 37.60 3.33
N ALA A 25 6.44 36.62 3.09
CA ALA A 25 6.34 35.44 3.94
C ALA A 25 7.69 34.71 3.99
N ARG A 26 8.20 34.49 5.21
CA ARG A 26 9.47 33.81 5.40
C ARG A 26 9.35 32.30 5.22
N ALA A 27 8.27 31.70 5.70
CA ALA A 27 8.01 30.27 5.49
C ALA A 27 7.59 30.00 4.04
N VAL A 28 7.86 28.78 3.54
CA VAL A 28 7.45 28.37 2.19
C VAL A 28 5.91 28.33 2.12
N PRO A 29 5.27 29.12 1.23
CA PRO A 29 3.83 29.05 1.05
C PRO A 29 3.39 27.70 0.49
N ILE A 30 2.22 27.22 0.89
CA ILE A 30 1.60 26.03 0.30
C ILE A 30 0.79 26.46 -0.92
N TYR A 31 1.34 26.22 -2.11
CA TYR A 31 0.63 26.44 -3.37
C TYR A 31 -0.30 25.26 -3.66
N ALA A 32 -1.44 25.19 -2.97
CA ALA A 32 -2.51 24.22 -3.17
C ALA A 32 -3.33 24.53 -4.45
N SER A 33 -2.65 24.66 -5.58
CA SER A 33 -3.25 24.91 -6.89
C SER A 33 -2.95 23.76 -7.85
N THR A 34 -3.83 23.54 -8.82
CA THR A 34 -3.61 22.62 -9.93
C THR A 34 -2.93 23.31 -11.11
N SER A 35 -3.35 24.55 -11.42
CA SER A 35 -2.99 25.28 -12.63
C SER A 35 -2.42 26.65 -12.30
N PHE A 36 -1.66 27.22 -13.26
CA PHE A 36 -1.06 28.55 -13.14
C PHE A 36 -1.42 29.40 -14.36
N VAL A 37 -1.74 30.67 -14.14
CA VAL A 37 -2.15 31.61 -15.19
C VAL A 37 -0.94 31.98 -16.05
N PHE A 38 -1.11 32.00 -17.37
CA PHE A 38 -0.11 32.54 -18.28
C PHE A 38 -0.26 34.05 -18.46
N ASN A 39 0.86 34.76 -18.59
CA ASN A 39 0.86 36.19 -18.88
C ASN A 39 0.14 36.52 -20.21
N ASP A 40 0.36 35.69 -21.23
CA ASP A 40 -0.30 35.74 -22.54
C ASP A 40 -0.15 34.38 -23.24
N SER A 41 -0.77 34.22 -24.42
CA SER A 41 -0.69 32.98 -25.21
C SER A 41 0.73 32.63 -25.67
N ALA A 42 1.58 33.63 -25.90
CA ALA A 42 2.97 33.41 -26.33
C ALA A 42 3.83 32.89 -25.17
N HIS A 43 3.61 33.37 -23.94
CA HIS A 43 4.21 32.82 -22.72
C HIS A 43 3.82 31.35 -22.54
N GLY A 44 2.53 31.01 -22.65
CA GLY A 44 2.09 29.61 -22.62
C GLY A 44 2.81 28.74 -23.66
N ALA A 45 2.90 29.20 -24.91
CA ALA A 45 3.60 28.48 -25.97
C ALA A 45 5.10 28.27 -25.70
N ARG A 46 5.79 29.25 -25.09
CA ARG A 46 7.20 29.11 -24.70
C ARG A 46 7.39 28.09 -23.58
N LEU A 47 6.50 28.07 -22.59
CA LEU A 47 6.55 27.08 -21.50
C LEU A 47 6.35 25.65 -22.03
N PHE A 48 5.31 25.41 -22.84
CA PHE A 48 5.07 24.07 -23.42
C PHE A 48 6.17 23.63 -24.40
N GLY A 49 6.80 24.59 -25.09
CA GLY A 49 7.96 24.34 -25.96
C GLY A 49 9.28 24.18 -25.21
N LEU A 50 9.28 24.22 -23.87
CA LEU A 50 10.48 24.20 -23.01
C LEU A 50 11.52 25.29 -23.36
N LYS A 51 11.06 26.42 -23.93
CA LYS A 51 11.88 27.58 -24.28
C LYS A 51 12.04 28.55 -23.11
N GLU A 52 11.19 28.38 -22.09
CA GLU A 52 11.16 29.16 -20.86
C GLU A 52 10.76 28.23 -19.72
N PHE A 53 11.45 28.32 -18.57
CA PHE A 53 11.06 27.58 -17.37
C PHE A 53 9.94 28.32 -16.64
N GLY A 54 8.94 27.58 -16.17
CA GLY A 54 7.83 28.17 -15.43
C GLY A 54 6.78 27.13 -15.06
N ASN A 55 5.81 27.58 -14.27
CA ASN A 55 4.73 26.74 -13.80
C ASN A 55 3.61 26.66 -14.85
N ILE A 56 3.20 25.44 -15.20
CA ILE A 56 2.08 25.16 -16.10
C ILE A 56 0.98 24.48 -15.30
N TYR A 57 1.31 23.34 -14.71
CA TYR A 57 0.38 22.48 -13.98
C TYR A 57 1.13 21.70 -12.89
N SER A 58 0.53 21.57 -11.71
CA SER A 58 1.18 20.98 -10.52
C SER A 58 1.60 19.53 -10.65
N ARG A 59 1.04 18.78 -11.64
CA ARG A 59 1.48 17.41 -11.94
C ARG A 59 2.94 17.33 -12.40
N ILE A 60 3.49 18.41 -12.97
CA ILE A 60 4.88 18.43 -13.46
C ILE A 60 5.78 19.41 -12.69
N MET A 61 5.22 20.50 -12.15
CA MET A 61 5.95 21.48 -11.35
C MET A 61 5.00 22.29 -10.48
N ASN A 62 5.33 22.44 -9.19
CA ASN A 62 4.60 23.25 -8.22
C ASN A 62 5.62 24.03 -7.39
N PRO A 63 5.42 25.33 -7.09
CA PRO A 63 6.42 26.12 -6.37
C PRO A 63 6.80 25.57 -4.98
N THR A 64 5.86 24.98 -4.25
CA THR A 64 6.14 24.34 -2.94
C THR A 64 7.07 23.13 -3.12
N VAL A 65 6.79 22.32 -4.15
CA VAL A 65 7.56 21.11 -4.48
C VAL A 65 8.94 21.48 -5.03
N ASP A 66 9.04 22.55 -5.80
CA ASP A 66 10.29 23.07 -6.36
C ASP A 66 11.29 23.49 -5.27
N VAL A 67 10.82 24.12 -4.18
CA VAL A 67 11.69 24.41 -3.03
C VAL A 67 12.23 23.12 -2.41
N PHE A 68 11.37 22.10 -2.24
CA PHE A 68 11.78 20.78 -1.72
C PHE A 68 12.83 20.11 -2.63
N GLU A 69 12.58 20.09 -3.95
CA GLU A 69 13.50 19.53 -4.95
C GLU A 69 14.86 20.25 -4.95
N LYS A 70 14.86 21.58 -4.99
CA LYS A 70 16.10 22.37 -4.95
C LYS A 70 16.88 22.17 -3.65
N ARG A 71 16.17 22.07 -2.52
CA ARG A 71 16.80 21.86 -1.22
C ARG A 71 17.49 20.51 -1.14
N ILE A 72 16.81 19.43 -1.52
CA ILE A 72 17.43 18.10 -1.47
C ILE A 72 18.56 17.94 -2.49
N ALA A 73 18.44 18.54 -3.69
CA ALA A 73 19.54 18.57 -4.65
C ALA A 73 20.79 19.22 -4.05
N ALA A 74 20.63 20.36 -3.37
CA ALA A 74 21.74 21.03 -2.69
C ALA A 74 22.34 20.19 -1.54
N LEU A 75 21.51 19.48 -0.78
CA LEU A 75 21.98 18.62 0.32
C LEU A 75 22.78 17.41 -0.18
N GLU A 76 22.35 16.77 -1.27
CA GLU A 76 23.06 15.63 -1.89
C GLU A 76 24.24 16.06 -2.77
N GLY A 77 24.37 17.35 -3.10
CA GLY A 77 25.40 17.86 -4.02
C GLY A 77 25.09 17.57 -5.49
N GLY A 78 23.81 17.43 -5.84
CA GLY A 78 23.31 17.31 -7.21
C GLY A 78 22.96 18.66 -7.85
N VAL A 79 22.65 18.64 -9.14
CA VAL A 79 22.31 19.84 -9.93
C VAL A 79 20.82 20.08 -10.04
N ALA A 80 20.00 19.02 -9.92
CA ALA A 80 18.55 19.08 -10.02
C ALA A 80 17.90 17.90 -9.30
N ALA A 81 16.62 18.04 -8.96
CA ALA A 81 15.84 16.93 -8.41
C ALA A 81 14.41 16.93 -8.97
N VAL A 82 13.76 15.76 -8.89
CA VAL A 82 12.36 15.55 -9.26
C VAL A 82 11.67 14.76 -8.15
N ALA A 83 10.68 15.37 -7.51
CA ALA A 83 9.91 14.75 -6.44
C ALA A 83 8.83 13.81 -6.99
N ALA A 84 8.55 12.76 -6.23
CA ALA A 84 7.62 11.69 -6.56
C ALA A 84 6.63 11.45 -5.42
N SER A 85 5.51 10.80 -5.74
CA SER A 85 4.48 10.45 -4.77
C SER A 85 4.95 9.46 -3.69
N SER A 86 6.04 8.72 -3.92
CA SER A 86 6.65 7.79 -2.97
C SER A 86 8.10 7.45 -3.37
N GLY A 87 8.88 6.83 -2.48
CA GLY A 87 10.21 6.32 -2.82
C GLY A 87 10.17 5.25 -3.93
N GLN A 88 9.17 4.38 -3.91
CA GLN A 88 8.95 3.38 -4.99
C GLN A 88 8.65 4.04 -6.33
N ALA A 89 7.92 5.15 -6.35
CA ALA A 89 7.69 5.93 -7.56
C ALA A 89 8.97 6.64 -8.03
N ALA A 90 9.77 7.21 -7.12
CA ALA A 90 11.06 7.81 -7.47
C ALA A 90 11.99 6.79 -8.14
N GLN A 91 12.17 5.62 -7.53
CA GLN A 91 12.94 4.52 -8.12
C GLN A 91 12.39 4.09 -9.47
N PHE A 92 11.07 3.88 -9.57
CA PHE A 92 10.45 3.47 -10.83
C PHE A 92 10.72 4.48 -11.94
N MET A 93 10.48 5.77 -11.67
CA MET A 93 10.66 6.82 -12.67
C MET A 93 12.12 6.99 -13.08
N ALA A 94 13.07 6.84 -12.15
CA ALA A 94 14.50 6.89 -12.47
C ALA A 94 14.90 5.76 -13.44
N ILE A 95 14.49 4.52 -13.16
CA ILE A 95 14.81 3.39 -14.04
C ILE A 95 14.03 3.48 -15.37
N ALA A 96 12.77 3.87 -15.35
CA ALA A 96 11.95 4.04 -16.57
C ALA A 96 12.47 5.16 -17.51
N ALA A 97 13.21 6.14 -16.99
CA ALA A 97 13.88 7.15 -17.81
C ALA A 97 15.13 6.60 -18.54
N LEU A 98 15.72 5.51 -18.02
CA LEU A 98 16.96 4.90 -18.50
C LEU A 98 16.74 3.66 -19.36
N ALA A 99 15.80 2.80 -18.96
CA ALA A 99 15.59 1.46 -19.51
C ALA A 99 14.20 1.29 -20.12
N HIS A 100 14.13 0.58 -21.23
CA HIS A 100 12.91 0.25 -21.96
C HIS A 100 12.77 -1.27 -22.15
N ALA A 101 11.68 -1.69 -22.78
CA ALA A 101 11.47 -3.11 -23.10
C ALA A 101 12.64 -3.70 -23.89
N GLY A 102 13.20 -4.81 -23.38
CA GLY A 102 14.37 -5.48 -23.94
C GLY A 102 15.69 -5.11 -23.26
N ASP A 103 15.73 -4.06 -22.44
CA ASP A 103 16.90 -3.66 -21.68
C ASP A 103 17.04 -4.42 -20.35
N ASN A 104 18.19 -4.26 -19.70
CA ASN A 104 18.40 -4.74 -18.34
C ASN A 104 19.04 -3.70 -17.42
N ILE A 105 18.93 -3.94 -16.11
CA ILE A 105 19.76 -3.28 -15.09
C ILE A 105 20.53 -4.36 -14.30
N VAL A 106 21.66 -3.96 -13.73
CA VAL A 106 22.42 -4.79 -12.79
C VAL A 106 22.19 -4.25 -11.39
N SER A 107 21.89 -5.11 -10.43
CA SER A 107 21.69 -4.68 -9.04
C SER A 107 22.19 -5.72 -8.05
N THR A 108 22.62 -5.27 -6.87
CA THR A 108 22.90 -6.20 -5.76
C THR A 108 21.60 -6.87 -5.30
N SER A 109 21.70 -8.00 -4.59
CA SER A 109 20.58 -8.61 -3.89
C SER A 109 20.30 -7.97 -2.51
N ASN A 110 21.18 -7.11 -2.01
CA ASN A 110 21.10 -6.46 -0.70
C ASN A 110 20.20 -5.22 -0.79
N LEU A 111 18.92 -5.45 -1.03
CA LEU A 111 17.93 -4.41 -1.29
C LEU A 111 16.78 -4.46 -0.29
N TYR A 112 16.11 -3.33 -0.13
CA TYR A 112 14.76 -3.28 0.41
C TYR A 112 13.86 -4.26 -0.36
N GLY A 113 13.12 -5.11 0.37
CA GLY A 113 12.27 -6.14 -0.22
C GLY A 113 11.25 -5.60 -1.25
N GLY A 114 10.71 -4.41 -1.05
CA GLY A 114 9.82 -3.77 -2.03
C GLY A 114 10.54 -3.40 -3.33
N THR A 115 11.79 -2.96 -3.24
CA THR A 115 12.67 -2.66 -4.38
C THR A 115 13.06 -3.92 -5.13
N TYR A 116 13.46 -4.98 -4.43
CA TYR A 116 13.72 -6.29 -5.03
C TYR A 116 12.48 -6.81 -5.79
N ASN A 117 11.30 -6.75 -5.17
CA ASN A 117 10.06 -7.16 -5.81
C ASN A 117 9.70 -6.28 -7.02
N GLN A 118 9.90 -4.96 -6.93
CA GLN A 118 9.69 -4.05 -8.06
C GLN A 118 10.56 -4.45 -9.26
N PHE A 119 11.86 -4.70 -9.03
CA PHE A 119 12.84 -5.11 -10.04
C PHE A 119 12.58 -6.49 -10.62
N LYS A 120 12.24 -7.48 -9.78
CA LYS A 120 12.00 -8.86 -10.21
C LYS A 120 10.65 -9.03 -10.91
N VAL A 121 9.58 -8.44 -10.36
CA VAL A 121 8.20 -8.74 -10.76
C VAL A 121 7.59 -7.64 -11.61
N LEU A 122 7.65 -6.39 -11.17
CA LEU A 122 6.97 -5.29 -11.88
C LEU A 122 7.70 -4.94 -13.18
N PHE A 123 9.01 -4.70 -13.13
CA PHE A 123 9.78 -4.31 -14.33
C PHE A 123 9.78 -5.38 -15.42
N SER A 124 9.79 -6.66 -15.04
CA SER A 124 9.67 -7.77 -16.00
C SER A 124 8.39 -7.70 -16.85
N ARG A 125 7.28 -7.15 -16.31
CA ARG A 125 6.03 -6.93 -17.07
C ARG A 125 6.13 -5.80 -18.09
N PHE A 126 7.07 -4.87 -17.89
CA PHE A 126 7.43 -3.82 -18.83
C PHE A 126 8.57 -4.24 -19.78
N GLY A 127 8.98 -5.51 -19.73
CA GLY A 127 10.07 -6.03 -20.55
C GLY A 127 11.46 -5.57 -20.11
N ILE A 128 11.60 -4.96 -18.93
CA ILE A 128 12.90 -4.57 -18.34
C ILE A 128 13.31 -5.66 -17.36
N THR A 129 14.49 -6.24 -17.57
CA THR A 129 14.97 -7.35 -16.72
C THR A 129 16.02 -6.87 -15.72
N THR A 130 16.13 -7.54 -14.58
CA THR A 130 17.17 -7.24 -13.57
C THR A 130 18.10 -8.43 -13.41
N LYS A 131 19.40 -8.19 -13.52
CA LYS A 131 20.45 -9.15 -13.19
C LYS A 131 20.90 -8.91 -11.75
N PHE A 132 20.49 -9.80 -10.84
CA PHE A 132 20.87 -9.71 -9.44
C PHE A 132 22.24 -10.34 -9.20
N VAL A 133 23.12 -9.59 -8.53
CA VAL A 133 24.42 -10.04 -8.06
C VAL A 133 24.36 -10.24 -6.55
N THR A 134 24.88 -11.36 -6.06
CA THR A 134 24.94 -11.62 -4.61
C THR A 134 26.11 -10.85 -3.99
N GLY A 135 25.81 -9.99 -3.01
CA GLY A 135 26.81 -9.08 -2.42
C GLY A 135 27.02 -7.81 -3.25
N ASP A 136 28.13 -7.13 -3.01
CA ASP A 136 28.46 -5.81 -3.57
C ASP A 136 29.90 -5.71 -4.11
N LYS A 137 30.48 -6.86 -4.48
CA LYS A 137 31.82 -6.90 -5.09
C LYS A 137 31.82 -6.22 -6.46
N PRO A 138 32.73 -5.26 -6.73
CA PRO A 138 32.79 -4.57 -8.00
C PRO A 138 32.99 -5.50 -9.21
N GLU A 139 33.74 -6.58 -9.06
CA GLU A 139 34.04 -7.53 -10.14
C GLU A 139 32.80 -8.30 -10.58
N ASP A 140 31.94 -8.69 -9.63
CA ASP A 140 30.71 -9.42 -9.90
C ASP A 140 29.68 -8.50 -10.58
N LEU A 141 29.63 -7.23 -10.18
CA LEU A 141 28.85 -6.20 -10.86
C LEU A 141 29.37 -5.97 -12.29
N ALA A 142 30.69 -5.88 -12.47
CA ALA A 142 31.32 -5.73 -13.79
C ALA A 142 30.93 -6.87 -14.74
N ALA A 143 31.03 -8.11 -14.25
CA ALA A 143 30.76 -9.32 -15.03
C ALA A 143 29.29 -9.44 -15.47
N ALA A 144 28.36 -8.80 -14.75
CA ALA A 144 26.93 -8.80 -15.09
C ALA A 144 26.55 -7.76 -16.14
N ILE A 145 27.38 -6.72 -16.36
CA ILE A 145 27.11 -5.65 -17.32
C ILE A 145 27.26 -6.15 -18.76
N ASP A 146 26.29 -5.81 -19.60
CA ASP A 146 26.31 -6.05 -21.04
C ASP A 146 25.95 -4.79 -21.87
N GLU A 147 25.83 -4.96 -23.18
CA GLU A 147 25.46 -3.91 -24.13
C GLU A 147 24.04 -3.33 -23.93
N LYS A 148 23.16 -4.04 -23.22
CA LYS A 148 21.78 -3.65 -22.92
C LYS A 148 21.61 -3.13 -21.50
N THR A 149 22.63 -3.24 -20.65
CA THR A 149 22.58 -2.71 -19.28
C THR A 149 22.43 -1.19 -19.29
N LYS A 150 21.47 -0.65 -18.53
CA LYS A 150 21.15 0.79 -18.47
C LYS A 150 21.44 1.45 -17.12
N ALA A 151 21.63 0.66 -16.08
CA ALA A 151 22.01 1.15 -14.76
C ALA A 151 22.69 0.04 -13.95
N VAL A 152 23.60 0.46 -13.07
CA VAL A 152 23.99 -0.29 -11.88
C VAL A 152 23.24 0.30 -10.69
N TYR A 153 22.50 -0.51 -9.94
CA TYR A 153 21.69 -0.07 -8.81
C TYR A 153 22.18 -0.66 -7.48
N ILE A 154 22.47 0.21 -6.52
CA ILE A 154 22.92 -0.16 -5.17
C ILE A 154 22.20 0.67 -4.09
N GLU A 155 22.19 0.19 -2.85
CA GLU A 155 21.76 0.96 -1.67
C GLU A 155 22.99 1.49 -0.91
N SER A 156 22.92 2.69 -0.34
CA SER A 156 24.06 3.25 0.41
C SER A 156 24.37 2.49 1.70
N ILE A 157 23.34 1.88 2.30
CA ILE A 157 23.44 0.89 3.36
C ILE A 157 22.45 -0.23 3.00
N GLY A 158 22.94 -1.38 2.56
CA GLY A 158 22.10 -2.47 2.06
C GLY A 158 21.23 -3.11 3.13
N ASN A 159 19.97 -3.40 2.81
CA ASN A 159 19.03 -4.05 3.72
C ASN A 159 18.92 -5.56 3.40
N PRO A 160 18.86 -6.47 4.39
CA PRO A 160 18.95 -6.31 5.85
C PRO A 160 20.36 -6.44 6.44
N ARG A 161 21.40 -6.57 5.60
CA ARG A 161 22.78 -6.88 6.04
C ARG A 161 23.61 -5.69 6.49
N TYR A 162 23.13 -4.47 6.26
CA TYR A 162 23.82 -3.20 6.53
C TYR A 162 25.23 -3.11 5.93
N ASN A 163 25.45 -3.77 4.78
CA ASN A 163 26.69 -3.62 4.04
C ASN A 163 26.78 -2.20 3.46
N VAL A 164 27.98 -1.61 3.52
CA VAL A 164 28.29 -0.32 2.88
C VAL A 164 29.15 -0.61 1.65
N PRO A 165 28.62 -0.42 0.44
CA PRO A 165 29.34 -0.77 -0.79
C PRO A 165 30.47 0.23 -1.07
N ASP A 166 31.48 -0.21 -1.83
CA ASP A 166 32.57 0.66 -2.26
C ASP A 166 32.16 1.52 -3.47
N PHE A 167 31.51 2.66 -3.18
CA PHE A 167 30.94 3.55 -4.20
C PHE A 167 31.92 3.94 -5.30
N GLU A 168 33.15 4.30 -4.93
CA GLU A 168 34.18 4.79 -5.87
C GLU A 168 34.58 3.70 -6.87
N VAL A 169 34.78 2.47 -6.40
CA VAL A 169 35.21 1.35 -7.25
C VAL A 169 34.05 0.88 -8.13
N ILE A 170 32.83 0.80 -7.58
CA ILE A 170 31.64 0.44 -8.34
C ILE A 170 31.34 1.48 -9.42
N ALA A 171 31.40 2.78 -9.09
CA ALA A 171 31.22 3.86 -10.05
C ALA A 171 32.25 3.77 -11.18
N LYS A 172 33.54 3.59 -10.83
CA LYS A 172 34.60 3.43 -11.82
C LYS A 172 34.31 2.29 -12.80
N VAL A 173 33.99 1.10 -12.29
CA VAL A 173 33.70 -0.08 -13.13
C VAL A 173 32.49 0.13 -14.02
N ALA A 174 31.41 0.71 -13.49
CA ALA A 174 30.20 1.01 -14.27
C ALA A 174 30.47 2.05 -15.37
N HIS A 175 31.22 3.11 -15.05
CA HIS A 175 31.59 4.17 -15.98
C HIS A 175 32.53 3.70 -17.09
N GLU A 176 33.45 2.77 -16.80
CA GLU A 176 34.29 2.10 -17.80
C GLU A 176 33.44 1.35 -18.85
N ALA A 177 32.28 0.81 -18.45
CA ALA A 177 31.30 0.19 -19.35
C ALA A 177 30.26 1.18 -19.95
N GLY A 178 30.35 2.46 -19.58
CA GLY A 178 29.43 3.52 -19.99
C GLY A 178 28.02 3.37 -19.42
N VAL A 179 27.91 2.89 -18.18
CA VAL A 179 26.64 2.68 -17.47
C VAL A 179 26.59 3.59 -16.24
N PRO A 180 25.49 4.34 -16.00
CA PRO A 180 25.36 5.18 -14.82
C PRO A 180 25.09 4.35 -13.56
N VAL A 181 25.53 4.86 -12.41
CA VAL A 181 25.24 4.29 -11.10
C VAL A 181 24.09 5.04 -10.43
N VAL A 182 23.05 4.29 -10.07
CA VAL A 182 21.91 4.75 -9.28
C VAL A 182 22.08 4.27 -7.85
N VAL A 183 22.09 5.19 -6.89
CA VAL A 183 22.20 4.86 -5.46
C VAL A 183 20.92 5.23 -4.73
N ASP A 184 20.26 4.26 -4.11
CA ASP A 184 19.25 4.57 -3.10
C ASP A 184 19.94 4.99 -1.81
N ASN A 185 19.85 6.29 -1.53
CA ASN A 185 20.48 6.90 -0.37
C ASN A 185 19.48 7.18 0.75
N THR A 186 18.36 6.46 0.80
CA THR A 186 17.37 6.60 1.87
C THR A 186 18.02 6.49 3.25
N PHE A 187 18.89 5.50 3.46
CA PHE A 187 19.62 5.30 4.71
C PHE A 187 20.77 6.31 4.93
N GLY A 188 21.19 7.04 3.90
CA GLY A 188 22.09 8.19 4.02
C GLY A 188 21.40 9.44 4.56
N ALA A 189 20.07 9.39 4.78
CA ALA A 189 19.27 10.44 5.39
C ALA A 189 19.40 11.79 4.67
N GLY A 190 19.12 11.82 3.35
CA GLY A 190 19.13 13.03 2.54
C GLY A 190 20.51 13.69 2.47
N GLY A 191 21.56 12.89 2.32
CA GLY A 191 22.94 13.33 2.18
C GLY A 191 23.67 13.54 3.50
N TYR A 192 22.99 13.36 4.65
CA TYR A 192 23.59 13.67 5.95
C TYR A 192 24.72 12.70 6.32
N PHE A 193 24.48 11.39 6.26
CA PHE A 193 25.51 10.41 6.63
C PHE A 193 26.54 10.23 5.51
N VAL A 194 26.08 10.25 4.25
CA VAL A 194 26.90 10.10 3.05
C VAL A 194 26.21 10.78 1.88
N ARG A 195 27.01 11.38 0.98
CA ARG A 195 26.58 11.93 -0.31
C ARG A 195 27.20 11.10 -1.44
N PRO A 196 26.52 10.07 -1.96
CA PRO A 196 27.09 9.17 -2.96
C PRO A 196 27.57 9.89 -4.23
N ILE A 197 27.01 11.05 -4.57
CA ILE A 197 27.43 11.90 -5.70
C ILE A 197 28.89 12.36 -5.56
N GLU A 198 29.40 12.52 -4.34
CA GLU A 198 30.82 12.85 -4.09
C GLU A 198 31.76 11.68 -4.38
N HIS A 199 31.21 10.47 -4.46
CA HIS A 199 31.93 9.21 -4.64
C HIS A 199 31.62 8.53 -5.99
N GLY A 200 31.06 9.28 -6.95
CA GLY A 200 30.86 8.82 -8.34
C GLY A 200 29.46 8.33 -8.68
N ALA A 201 28.49 8.39 -7.77
CA ALA A 201 27.10 8.12 -8.13
C ALA A 201 26.57 9.19 -9.10
N ASP A 202 25.83 8.75 -10.12
CA ASP A 202 25.28 9.65 -11.14
C ASP A 202 23.87 10.12 -10.79
N ILE A 203 23.09 9.22 -10.18
CA ILE A 203 21.70 9.44 -9.80
C ILE A 203 21.52 8.94 -8.37
N VAL A 204 20.86 9.74 -7.53
CA VAL A 204 20.47 9.33 -6.19
C VAL A 204 18.95 9.27 -6.11
N VAL A 205 18.41 8.24 -5.46
CA VAL A 205 16.98 8.15 -5.14
C VAL A 205 16.78 8.07 -3.63
N HIS A 206 15.67 8.63 -3.16
CA HIS A 206 15.24 8.50 -1.77
C HIS A 206 13.77 8.14 -1.67
N SER A 207 13.45 7.36 -0.65
CA SER A 207 12.18 7.45 0.04
C SER A 207 12.20 8.62 1.02
N ALA A 208 11.66 9.77 0.58
CA ALA A 208 11.51 10.95 1.44
C ALA A 208 10.58 10.70 2.64
N THR A 209 9.79 9.63 2.58
CA THR A 209 8.96 9.10 3.69
C THR A 209 9.76 8.81 4.97
N LYS A 210 11.04 8.47 4.85
CA LYS A 210 11.90 8.04 5.97
C LYS A 210 12.55 9.25 6.64
N TRP A 211 13.86 9.29 6.83
CA TRP A 211 14.54 10.35 7.60
C TRP A 211 14.33 11.78 7.09
N ILE A 212 14.13 11.98 5.78
CA ILE A 212 13.82 13.30 5.20
C ILE A 212 12.54 13.84 5.85
N GLY A 213 11.45 13.08 5.82
CA GLY A 213 10.20 13.43 6.49
C GLY A 213 10.30 13.32 8.01
N GLY A 214 10.84 12.21 8.54
CA GLY A 214 11.25 12.01 9.94
C GLY A 214 10.13 11.79 10.96
N HIS A 215 8.87 12.08 10.61
CA HIS A 215 7.78 12.16 11.60
C HIS A 215 6.67 11.11 11.39
N GLY A 216 6.83 10.21 10.41
CA GLY A 216 5.85 9.15 10.14
C GLY A 216 4.53 9.63 9.53
N THR A 217 4.49 10.84 8.95
CA THR A 217 3.23 11.48 8.51
C THR A 217 3.00 11.51 7.00
N THR A 218 4.07 11.47 6.19
CA THR A 218 4.00 11.79 4.77
C THR A 218 4.75 10.76 3.94
N ILE A 219 4.06 10.17 2.96
CA ILE A 219 4.71 9.36 1.92
C ILE A 219 5.21 10.29 0.82
N GLY A 220 6.47 10.10 0.42
CA GLY A 220 7.10 10.85 -0.66
C GLY A 220 8.39 10.18 -1.12
N GLY A 221 8.83 10.56 -2.32
CA GLY A 221 10.13 10.18 -2.86
C GLY A 221 10.76 11.32 -3.63
N VAL A 222 12.05 11.19 -3.94
CA VAL A 222 12.75 12.16 -4.77
C VAL A 222 13.92 11.52 -5.48
N ILE A 223 14.16 11.97 -6.72
CA ILE A 223 15.30 11.61 -7.56
C ILE A 223 16.20 12.84 -7.62
N VAL A 224 17.50 12.67 -7.44
CA VAL A 224 18.51 13.72 -7.54
C VAL A 224 19.46 13.37 -8.67
N ASP A 225 19.62 14.29 -9.62
CA ASP A 225 20.55 14.20 -10.74
C ASP A 225 21.88 14.85 -10.35
N SER A 226 22.99 14.12 -10.48
CA SER A 226 24.33 14.67 -10.25
C SER A 226 24.76 15.64 -11.34
N GLY A 227 24.23 15.48 -12.56
CA GLY A 227 24.68 16.16 -13.77
C GLY A 227 26.10 15.83 -14.21
N LYS A 228 26.69 14.75 -13.68
CA LYS A 228 28.09 14.35 -13.96
C LYS A 228 28.20 13.29 -15.06
N PHE A 229 27.15 12.50 -15.30
CA PHE A 229 27.17 11.46 -16.33
C PHE A 229 27.08 12.09 -17.73
N ASP A 230 28.06 11.79 -18.59
CA ASP A 230 28.11 12.31 -19.95
C ASP A 230 27.20 11.50 -20.89
N TRP A 231 25.94 11.93 -20.99
CA TRP A 231 24.95 11.30 -21.87
C TRP A 231 25.34 11.36 -23.35
N GLY A 232 26.08 12.39 -23.76
CA GLY A 232 26.55 12.56 -25.14
C GLY A 232 27.60 11.52 -25.53
N LYS A 233 28.58 11.29 -24.66
CA LYS A 233 29.60 10.23 -24.85
C LYS A 233 28.97 8.84 -24.96
N HIS A 234 27.85 8.63 -24.27
CA HIS A 234 27.14 7.36 -24.22
C HIS A 234 25.85 7.31 -25.08
N ALA A 235 25.76 8.17 -26.10
CA ALA A 235 24.59 8.31 -26.98
C ALA A 235 24.09 6.99 -27.57
N LYS A 236 24.98 6.08 -27.98
CA LYS A 236 24.60 4.76 -28.53
C LYS A 236 23.82 3.93 -27.51
N ARG A 237 24.15 4.04 -26.22
CA ARG A 237 23.46 3.31 -25.13
C ARG A 237 22.20 4.04 -24.70
N PHE A 238 22.19 5.37 -24.72
CA PHE A 238 21.06 6.20 -24.29
C PHE A 238 20.57 7.13 -25.40
N PRO A 239 20.14 6.60 -26.56
CA PRO A 239 19.72 7.44 -27.70
C PRO A 239 18.60 8.40 -27.31
N GLN A 240 17.71 7.99 -26.40
CA GLN A 240 16.62 8.82 -25.90
C GLN A 240 17.07 10.12 -25.17
N MET A 241 18.33 10.22 -24.76
CA MET A 241 18.88 11.43 -24.15
C MET A 241 19.36 12.44 -25.20
N VAL A 242 19.68 11.99 -26.42
CA VAL A 242 20.50 12.75 -27.39
C VAL A 242 19.80 12.92 -28.74
N GLU A 243 19.02 11.92 -29.15
CA GLU A 243 18.23 11.93 -30.38
C GLU A 243 16.98 12.80 -30.23
N PRO A 244 16.38 13.27 -31.34
CA PRO A 244 15.15 14.06 -31.33
C PRO A 244 14.01 13.31 -30.62
N SER A 245 13.35 13.95 -29.64
CA SER A 245 12.19 13.38 -28.94
C SER A 245 10.89 13.63 -29.71
N ASP A 246 10.17 12.55 -30.02
CA ASP A 246 8.84 12.62 -30.63
C ASP A 246 7.83 13.34 -29.71
N GLY A 247 7.93 13.11 -28.39
CA GLY A 247 7.06 13.72 -27.38
C GLY A 247 7.25 15.23 -27.20
N TYR A 248 8.34 15.78 -27.76
CA TYR A 248 8.72 17.19 -27.70
C TYR A 248 9.14 17.76 -29.07
N HIS A 249 8.47 17.32 -30.15
CA HIS A 249 8.60 17.90 -31.49
C HIS A 249 10.04 17.96 -32.04
N GLY A 250 10.81 16.91 -31.79
CA GLY A 250 12.19 16.79 -32.25
C GLY A 250 13.23 17.49 -31.37
N LEU A 251 12.85 17.93 -30.16
CA LEU A 251 13.80 18.47 -29.19
C LEU A 251 14.87 17.44 -28.83
N LYS A 252 16.13 17.85 -28.86
CA LYS A 252 17.27 17.05 -28.41
C LYS A 252 17.65 17.43 -26.98
N PHE A 253 17.34 16.57 -26.02
CA PHE A 253 17.45 16.91 -24.60
C PHE A 253 18.88 17.23 -24.15
N TRP A 254 19.87 16.41 -24.53
CA TRP A 254 21.28 16.64 -24.16
C TRP A 254 21.83 17.93 -24.73
N GLU A 255 21.56 18.21 -26.01
CA GLU A 255 21.97 19.45 -26.68
C GLU A 255 21.36 20.69 -26.02
N THR A 256 20.10 20.59 -25.58
CA THR A 256 19.36 21.72 -25.02
C THR A 256 19.69 21.99 -23.55
N PHE A 257 19.80 20.93 -22.73
CA PHE A 257 19.81 21.07 -21.27
C PHE A 257 21.14 20.67 -20.62
N GLY A 258 22.05 20.00 -21.34
CA GLY A 258 23.35 19.57 -20.81
C GLY A 258 23.22 18.83 -19.48
N ALA A 259 23.91 19.30 -18.44
CA ALA A 259 24.02 18.61 -17.16
C ALA A 259 22.68 18.24 -16.49
N ILE A 260 21.57 18.96 -16.73
CA ILE A 260 20.27 18.65 -16.10
C ILE A 260 19.35 17.78 -16.98
N THR A 261 19.85 17.27 -18.11
CA THR A 261 19.06 16.51 -19.09
C THR A 261 18.28 15.34 -18.48
N PHE A 262 18.88 14.58 -17.56
CA PHE A 262 18.20 13.44 -16.96
C PHE A 262 17.02 13.90 -16.09
N ALA A 263 17.23 14.86 -15.18
CA ALA A 263 16.14 15.43 -14.38
C ALA A 263 15.01 16.02 -15.24
N ILE A 264 15.33 16.73 -16.33
CA ILE A 264 14.32 17.27 -17.24
C ILE A 264 13.52 16.14 -17.88
N ARG A 265 14.17 15.13 -18.47
CA ARG A 265 13.45 13.99 -19.08
C ARG A 265 12.56 13.24 -18.10
N VAL A 266 13.07 12.98 -16.89
CA VAL A 266 12.25 12.39 -15.82
C VAL A 266 11.00 13.24 -15.56
N ARG A 267 11.13 14.56 -15.47
CA ARG A 267 9.99 15.46 -15.22
C ARG A 267 8.99 15.50 -16.38
N VAL A 268 9.50 15.68 -17.60
CA VAL A 268 8.66 16.10 -18.73
C VAL A 268 8.17 14.93 -19.57
N GLU A 269 8.81 13.76 -19.51
CA GLU A 269 8.33 12.53 -20.15
C GLU A 269 7.75 11.57 -19.11
N ILE A 270 8.51 11.21 -18.08
CA ILE A 270 8.08 10.15 -17.16
C ILE A 270 7.03 10.62 -16.16
N LEU A 271 7.33 11.65 -15.36
CA LEU A 271 6.41 12.17 -14.34
C LEU A 271 5.14 12.75 -14.98
N ARG A 272 5.28 13.44 -16.13
CA ARG A 272 4.16 13.94 -16.90
C ARG A 272 3.20 12.80 -17.25
N ASP A 273 3.70 11.72 -17.84
CA ASP A 273 2.81 10.73 -18.45
C ASP A 273 2.37 9.65 -17.45
N LEU A 274 3.19 9.32 -16.44
CA LEU A 274 2.82 8.41 -15.35
C LEU A 274 1.95 9.09 -14.28
N GLY A 275 2.17 10.38 -14.02
CA GLY A 275 1.39 11.17 -13.06
C GLY A 275 1.70 10.92 -11.58
N ALA A 276 2.83 10.30 -11.25
CA ALA A 276 3.24 9.99 -9.88
C ALA A 276 3.81 11.21 -9.10
N CYS A 277 3.11 12.35 -9.13
CA CYS A 277 3.56 13.61 -8.56
C CYS A 277 3.36 13.71 -7.03
N LEU A 278 4.27 14.42 -6.36
CA LEU A 278 4.14 14.78 -4.96
C LEU A 278 3.12 15.92 -4.79
N ASN A 279 2.26 15.83 -3.77
CA ASN A 279 1.29 16.88 -3.46
C ASN A 279 1.94 18.03 -2.66
N PRO A 280 1.48 19.30 -2.80
CA PRO A 280 2.12 20.45 -2.17
C PRO A 280 2.07 20.44 -0.64
N PHE A 281 1.05 19.83 -0.02
CA PHE A 281 0.98 19.68 1.44
C PHE A 281 2.06 18.72 1.94
N GLY A 282 2.24 17.59 1.25
CA GLY A 282 3.30 16.62 1.51
C GLY A 282 4.68 17.25 1.34
N ALA A 283 4.90 18.00 0.26
CA ALA A 283 6.17 18.73 0.05
C ALA A 283 6.47 19.70 1.19
N GLN A 284 5.47 20.43 1.68
CA GLN A 284 5.65 21.29 2.85
C GLN A 284 6.05 20.47 4.09
N GLN A 285 5.34 19.38 4.39
CA GLN A 285 5.66 18.54 5.55
C GLN A 285 7.09 17.97 5.47
N LEU A 286 7.53 17.58 4.27
CA LEU A 286 8.90 17.14 4.04
C LEU A 286 9.92 18.27 4.21
N LEU A 287 9.59 19.51 3.84
CA LEU A 287 10.43 20.69 4.11
C LEU A 287 10.61 20.92 5.61
N LEU A 288 9.55 20.81 6.41
CA LEU A 288 9.66 20.89 7.88
C LEU A 288 10.53 19.76 8.45
N GLY A 289 10.42 18.56 7.88
CA GLY A 289 11.33 17.46 8.17
C GLY A 289 12.78 17.85 7.90
N LEU A 290 13.09 18.36 6.70
CA LEU A 290 14.44 18.74 6.30
C LEU A 290 15.06 19.81 7.21
N GLU A 291 14.29 20.76 7.72
CA GLU A 291 14.81 21.82 8.59
C GLU A 291 15.44 21.29 9.89
N THR A 292 15.06 20.08 10.33
CA THR A 292 15.56 19.42 11.53
C THR A 292 16.37 18.15 11.24
N LEU A 293 16.65 17.86 9.97
CA LEU A 293 17.25 16.61 9.54
C LEU A 293 18.58 16.29 10.23
N SER A 294 19.53 17.24 10.22
CA SER A 294 20.82 17.05 10.90
C SER A 294 20.69 16.75 12.39
N LEU A 295 19.86 17.52 13.10
CA LEU A 295 19.63 17.37 14.55
C LEU A 295 19.07 15.97 14.87
N ARG A 296 18.08 15.52 14.09
CA ARG A 296 17.49 14.19 14.25
C ARG A 296 18.48 13.09 13.89
N ALA A 297 19.19 13.23 12.76
CA ALA A 297 20.16 12.24 12.29
C ALA A 297 21.30 12.02 13.29
N GLU A 298 21.80 13.08 13.93
CA GLU A 298 22.80 12.99 15.00
C GLU A 298 22.28 12.17 16.17
N ARG A 299 21.07 12.48 16.65
CA ARG A 299 20.46 11.75 17.76
C ARG A 299 20.20 10.29 17.40
N HIS A 300 19.68 10.01 16.19
CA HIS A 300 19.49 8.65 15.70
C HIS A 300 20.79 7.85 15.72
N ALA A 301 21.89 8.41 15.20
CA ALA A 301 23.17 7.72 15.16
C ALA A 301 23.77 7.51 16.55
N GLN A 302 23.68 8.50 17.44
CA GLN A 302 24.12 8.39 18.83
C GLN A 302 23.37 7.28 19.57
N ASN A 303 22.03 7.31 19.51
CA ASN A 303 21.19 6.30 20.15
C ASN A 303 21.43 4.90 19.56
N ALA A 304 21.55 4.79 18.23
CA ALA A 304 21.78 3.51 17.58
C ALA A 304 23.11 2.87 17.97
N LEU A 305 24.19 3.65 18.04
CA LEU A 305 25.49 3.14 18.49
C LEU A 305 25.47 2.72 19.96
N ALA A 306 24.83 3.52 20.83
CA ALA A 306 24.69 3.19 22.25
C ALA A 306 23.87 1.91 22.45
N LEU A 307 22.73 1.78 21.77
CA LEU A 307 21.89 0.58 21.83
C LEU A 307 22.62 -0.64 21.26
N ALA A 308 23.33 -0.50 20.15
CA ALA A 308 24.11 -1.60 19.56
C ALA A 308 25.15 -2.15 20.53
N ARG A 309 25.90 -1.27 21.22
CA ARG A 309 26.89 -1.66 22.24
C ARG A 309 26.25 -2.30 23.47
N TYR A 310 25.10 -1.80 23.89
CA TYR A 310 24.33 -2.43 24.97
C TYR A 310 23.92 -3.86 24.59
N LEU A 311 23.36 -4.05 23.39
CA LEU A 311 22.91 -5.34 22.89
C LEU A 311 24.07 -6.34 22.70
N GLU A 312 25.27 -5.90 22.27
CA GLU A 312 26.46 -6.76 22.17
C GLU A 312 26.85 -7.38 23.52
N ASN A 313 26.56 -6.71 24.63
CA ASN A 313 26.87 -7.16 25.98
C ASN A 313 25.69 -7.87 26.67
N SER A 314 24.55 -8.02 25.99
CA SER A 314 23.35 -8.62 26.57
C SER A 314 23.40 -10.14 26.58
N ASN A 315 23.04 -10.74 27.72
CA ASN A 315 22.93 -12.19 27.84
C ASN A 315 21.79 -12.81 27.00
N TYR A 316 20.85 -12.00 26.50
CA TYR A 316 19.70 -12.45 25.71
C TYR A 316 19.93 -12.37 24.19
N VAL A 317 21.03 -11.75 23.77
CA VAL A 317 21.35 -11.51 22.35
C VAL A 317 22.48 -12.45 21.92
N SER A 318 22.34 -13.03 20.72
CA SER A 318 23.32 -13.94 20.12
C SER A 318 24.33 -13.19 19.25
N TRP A 319 23.88 -12.17 18.54
CA TRP A 319 24.68 -11.36 17.63
C TRP A 319 24.01 -10.00 17.39
N VAL A 320 24.80 -8.99 17.02
CA VAL A 320 24.34 -7.66 16.62
C VAL A 320 24.95 -7.28 15.28
N SER A 321 24.15 -6.71 14.39
CA SER A 321 24.58 -6.19 13.09
C SER A 321 24.30 -4.68 13.04
N TYR A 322 25.36 -3.89 13.23
CA TYR A 322 25.33 -2.44 13.07
C TYR A 322 26.68 -1.95 12.52
N PRO A 323 26.72 -1.14 11.44
CA PRO A 323 27.98 -0.71 10.81
C PRO A 323 28.92 0.08 11.72
N GLY A 324 28.40 0.66 12.82
CA GLY A 324 29.20 1.38 13.80
C GLY A 324 29.96 0.51 14.80
N LEU A 325 29.72 -0.80 14.83
CA LEU A 325 30.47 -1.75 15.67
C LEU A 325 31.73 -2.23 14.94
N GLU A 326 32.85 -2.31 15.66
CA GLU A 326 34.13 -2.79 15.10
C GLU A 326 34.06 -4.25 14.62
N SER A 327 33.15 -5.02 15.20
CA SER A 327 32.84 -6.41 14.84
C SER A 327 32.14 -6.54 13.48
N HIS A 328 31.55 -5.46 12.96
CA HIS A 328 30.75 -5.51 11.73
C HIS A 328 31.64 -5.63 10.48
N PRO A 329 31.36 -6.55 9.54
CA PRO A 329 32.19 -6.76 8.35
C PRO A 329 32.41 -5.50 7.49
N SER A 330 31.42 -4.61 7.45
CA SER A 330 31.51 -3.34 6.71
C SER A 330 31.99 -2.15 7.53
N HIS A 331 32.50 -2.33 8.76
CA HIS A 331 32.88 -1.21 9.64
C HIS A 331 33.90 -0.26 8.99
N GLU A 332 34.93 -0.80 8.33
CA GLU A 332 35.95 0.03 7.68
C GLU A 332 35.40 0.79 6.47
N MET A 333 34.54 0.18 5.65
CA MET A 333 33.84 0.89 4.57
C MET A 333 32.87 1.94 5.12
N ALA A 334 32.17 1.63 6.20
CA ALA A 334 31.29 2.57 6.87
C ALA A 334 32.07 3.78 7.41
N LYS A 335 33.26 3.59 8.02
CA LYS A 335 34.16 4.70 8.41
C LYS A 335 34.68 5.49 7.20
N LYS A 336 34.93 4.82 6.08
CA LYS A 336 35.35 5.48 4.83
C LYS A 336 34.27 6.43 4.31
N TYR A 337 32.99 6.05 4.35
CA TYR A 337 31.94 6.81 3.67
C TYR A 337 30.94 7.53 4.58
N LEU A 338 30.57 6.95 5.72
CA LEU A 338 29.57 7.50 6.63
C LEU A 338 30.21 8.47 7.64
N LYS A 339 30.45 9.71 7.20
CA LYS A 339 31.28 10.68 7.95
C LYS A 339 30.61 11.30 9.18
N ARG A 340 29.30 11.16 9.32
CA ARG A 340 28.48 11.85 10.34
C ARG A 340 27.66 10.90 11.20
N GLY A 341 28.15 9.68 11.39
CA GLY A 341 27.46 8.60 12.12
C GLY A 341 27.10 7.44 11.21
N PHE A 342 26.76 6.30 11.80
CA PHE A 342 26.64 5.00 11.11
C PHE A 342 25.19 4.59 10.80
N GLY A 343 24.31 5.58 10.63
CA GLY A 343 22.87 5.36 10.43
C GLY A 343 22.11 5.08 11.74
N GLY A 344 20.78 4.96 11.61
CA GLY A 344 19.84 4.80 12.73
C GLY A 344 19.12 3.45 12.79
N VAL A 345 19.61 2.43 12.08
CA VAL A 345 18.99 1.09 12.03
C VAL A 345 20.02 0.04 12.37
N LEU A 346 19.62 -0.95 13.16
CA LEU A 346 20.40 -2.13 13.48
C LEU A 346 19.51 -3.38 13.47
N SER A 347 20.13 -4.54 13.36
CA SER A 347 19.47 -5.82 13.63
C SER A 347 20.23 -6.58 14.69
N PHE A 348 19.56 -7.47 15.41
CA PHE A 348 20.18 -8.38 16.35
C PHE A 348 19.41 -9.70 16.37
N GLY A 349 20.12 -10.77 16.72
CA GLY A 349 19.54 -12.10 16.89
C GLY A 349 19.25 -12.38 18.35
N VAL A 350 18.04 -12.83 18.68
CA VAL A 350 17.67 -13.20 20.04
C VAL A 350 17.97 -14.67 20.35
N LYS A 351 18.42 -14.95 21.57
CA LYS A 351 18.49 -16.33 22.07
C LYS A 351 17.08 -16.86 22.29
N GLY A 352 16.77 -18.03 21.72
CA GLY A 352 15.45 -18.64 21.78
C GLY A 352 14.66 -18.64 20.46
N GLY A 353 15.25 -18.16 19.36
CA GLY A 353 14.66 -18.26 18.01
C GLY A 353 13.43 -17.38 17.81
N GLY A 354 12.61 -17.70 16.79
CA GLY A 354 11.53 -16.81 16.35
C GLY A 354 10.39 -16.64 17.36
N ALA A 355 10.19 -17.64 18.24
CA ALA A 355 9.21 -17.56 19.32
C ALA A 355 9.62 -16.49 20.35
N ALA A 356 10.89 -16.49 20.76
CA ALA A 356 11.45 -15.43 21.62
C ALA A 356 11.44 -14.08 20.91
N GLY A 357 11.76 -14.07 19.60
CA GLY A 357 11.75 -12.85 18.78
C GLY A 357 10.39 -12.16 18.79
N SER A 358 9.33 -12.93 18.57
CA SER A 358 7.95 -12.43 18.58
C SER A 358 7.55 -11.94 19.99
N GLN A 359 7.88 -12.68 21.03
CA GLN A 359 7.57 -12.29 22.42
C GLN A 359 8.24 -11.00 22.85
N ILE A 360 9.51 -10.80 22.48
CA ILE A 360 10.23 -9.56 22.76
C ILE A 360 9.60 -8.38 22.03
N VAL A 361 9.23 -8.54 20.75
CA VAL A 361 8.58 -7.47 19.99
C VAL A 361 7.20 -7.12 20.54
N ASP A 362 6.41 -8.12 20.94
CA ASP A 362 5.08 -7.92 21.55
C ASP A 362 5.16 -7.38 22.99
N GLY A 363 6.31 -7.57 23.64
CA GLY A 363 6.57 -7.16 25.01
C GLY A 363 6.86 -5.67 25.19
N PHE A 364 7.37 -5.00 24.16
CA PHE A 364 7.72 -3.59 24.20
C PHE A 364 6.55 -2.70 24.66
N LYS A 365 6.86 -1.69 25.48
CA LYS A 365 5.89 -0.70 25.98
C LYS A 365 6.10 0.68 25.37
N LEU A 366 7.33 1.00 24.99
CA LEU A 366 7.71 2.25 24.33
C LEU A 366 7.90 2.00 22.83
N VAL A 367 8.67 0.98 22.48
CA VAL A 367 9.00 0.67 21.08
C VAL A 367 7.76 0.16 20.34
N SER A 368 7.49 0.73 19.17
CA SER A 368 6.31 0.37 18.38
C SER A 368 6.60 -0.76 17.39
N ASN A 369 5.75 -1.78 17.35
CA ASN A 369 5.82 -2.87 16.36
C ASN A 369 5.19 -2.45 15.03
N LEU A 370 5.99 -2.11 14.01
CA LEU A 370 5.50 -1.80 12.66
C LEU A 370 6.58 -1.89 11.57
N ALA A 371 6.14 -2.02 10.33
CA ALA A 371 6.99 -2.12 9.14
C ALA A 371 7.45 -0.76 8.58
N ASN A 372 8.01 0.12 9.43
CA ASN A 372 8.60 1.41 9.02
C ASN A 372 10.02 1.60 9.57
N VAL A 373 10.77 2.59 9.06
CA VAL A 373 12.09 3.02 9.58
C VAL A 373 12.22 4.54 9.46
N GLY A 374 13.13 5.14 10.24
CA GLY A 374 13.48 6.57 10.17
C GLY A 374 12.42 7.55 10.70
N ASP A 375 11.51 7.09 11.55
CA ASP A 375 10.65 7.95 12.38
C ASP A 375 11.42 8.37 13.64
N SER A 376 11.06 9.52 14.22
CA SER A 376 11.57 9.98 15.51
C SER A 376 11.23 9.04 16.68
N LYS A 377 10.25 8.14 16.53
CA LYS A 377 9.92 7.10 17.51
C LYS A 377 10.69 5.83 17.19
N THR A 378 11.12 5.10 18.21
CA THR A 378 11.79 3.81 18.05
C THR A 378 10.79 2.75 17.57
N LEU A 379 11.16 2.05 16.51
CA LEU A 379 10.33 1.04 15.85
C LEU A 379 11.04 -0.31 15.84
N ALA A 380 10.30 -1.37 16.13
CA ALA A 380 10.77 -2.74 16.02
C ALA A 380 9.93 -3.52 15.00
N ILE A 381 10.53 -4.54 14.42
CA ILE A 381 9.81 -5.59 13.71
C ILE A 381 10.60 -6.90 13.73
N HIS A 382 9.89 -8.02 13.79
CA HIS A 382 10.45 -9.36 13.65
C HIS A 382 10.19 -9.86 12.22
N PRO A 383 11.15 -9.74 11.28
CA PRO A 383 10.84 -9.91 9.86
C PRO A 383 10.44 -11.33 9.46
N TRP A 384 10.95 -12.35 10.14
CA TRP A 384 10.70 -13.76 9.86
C TRP A 384 9.20 -14.12 9.88
N THR A 385 8.47 -13.62 10.88
CA THR A 385 7.03 -13.89 11.09
C THR A 385 6.12 -12.78 10.57
N THR A 386 6.66 -11.75 9.90
CA THR A 386 5.87 -10.60 9.46
C THR A 386 6.18 -10.25 8.00
N THR A 387 7.07 -9.29 7.76
CA THR A 387 7.35 -8.72 6.43
C THR A 387 7.86 -9.73 5.41
N HIS A 388 8.43 -10.84 5.85
CA HIS A 388 8.96 -11.89 4.97
C HIS A 388 8.16 -13.19 5.06
N GLU A 389 6.97 -13.19 5.68
CA GLU A 389 6.10 -14.37 5.81
C GLU A 389 5.72 -14.98 4.43
N GLN A 390 5.64 -14.15 3.39
CA GLN A 390 5.32 -14.57 2.03
C GLN A 390 6.45 -15.31 1.31
N LEU A 391 7.68 -15.29 1.85
CA LEU A 391 8.84 -15.99 1.29
C LEU A 391 8.93 -17.40 1.86
N SER A 392 9.50 -18.33 1.09
CA SER A 392 9.96 -19.61 1.64
C SER A 392 11.07 -19.39 2.68
N ASP A 393 11.28 -20.34 3.58
CA ASP A 393 12.31 -20.21 4.61
C ASP A 393 13.71 -20.12 4.00
N GLU A 394 13.97 -20.81 2.89
CA GLU A 394 15.21 -20.68 2.12
C GLU A 394 15.38 -19.27 1.51
N GLU A 395 14.31 -18.65 1.03
CA GLU A 395 14.32 -17.28 0.52
C GLU A 395 14.53 -16.25 1.65
N LYS A 396 13.94 -16.48 2.84
CA LYS A 396 14.19 -15.65 4.03
C LYS A 396 15.67 -15.69 4.41
N ILE A 397 16.25 -16.88 4.57
CA ILE A 397 17.65 -17.06 4.96
C ILE A 397 18.59 -16.47 3.91
N SER A 398 18.37 -16.74 2.62
CA SER A 398 19.22 -16.22 1.55
C SER A 398 19.17 -14.69 1.44
N SER A 399 18.04 -14.06 1.75
CA SER A 399 17.91 -12.60 1.87
C SER A 399 18.54 -12.02 3.15
N GLY A 400 19.06 -12.87 4.05
CA GLY A 400 19.70 -12.45 5.30
C GLY A 400 18.74 -12.28 6.47
N VAL A 401 17.51 -12.79 6.36
CA VAL A 401 16.53 -12.83 7.45
C VAL A 401 16.60 -14.20 8.13
N THR A 402 17.19 -14.23 9.31
CA THR A 402 17.21 -15.42 10.18
C THR A 402 15.98 -15.44 11.09
N GLU A 403 15.65 -16.63 11.61
CA GLU A 403 14.48 -16.83 12.47
C GLU A 403 14.54 -16.00 13.76
N ASP A 404 15.73 -15.71 14.26
CA ASP A 404 15.98 -14.95 15.49
C ASP A 404 16.11 -13.43 15.27
N LEU A 405 16.03 -12.95 14.03
CA LEU A 405 16.33 -11.56 13.70
C LEU A 405 15.21 -10.60 14.13
N ILE A 406 15.55 -9.62 14.95
CA ILE A 406 14.75 -8.42 15.18
C ILE A 406 15.46 -7.23 14.52
N ARG A 407 14.69 -6.42 13.76
CA ARG A 407 15.17 -5.15 13.21
C ARG A 407 14.64 -4.00 14.05
N ILE A 408 15.54 -3.07 14.40
CA ILE A 408 15.21 -1.85 15.14
C ILE A 408 15.58 -0.62 14.31
N SER A 409 14.61 0.25 14.09
CA SER A 409 14.83 1.64 13.69
C SER A 409 14.86 2.48 14.96
N VAL A 410 16.03 2.89 15.39
CA VAL A 410 16.23 3.60 16.65
C VAL A 410 15.75 5.04 16.50
N GLY A 411 14.89 5.49 17.40
CA GLY A 411 14.31 6.83 17.40
C GLY A 411 15.19 7.87 18.10
N THR A 412 14.54 8.95 18.53
CA THR A 412 15.17 10.12 19.15
C THR A 412 14.84 10.28 20.63
N GLU A 413 14.18 9.29 21.23
CA GLU A 413 13.92 9.22 22.66
C GLU A 413 15.23 9.25 23.48
N HIS A 414 15.10 9.41 24.79
CA HIS A 414 16.25 9.23 25.67
C HIS A 414 16.75 7.79 25.59
N ILE A 415 18.05 7.60 25.43
CA ILE A 415 18.63 6.27 25.21
C ILE A 415 18.36 5.32 26.39
N ASP A 416 18.41 5.82 27.62
CA ASP A 416 18.14 5.01 28.82
C ASP A 416 16.70 4.47 28.84
N ASP A 417 15.72 5.23 28.34
CA ASP A 417 14.33 4.77 28.27
C ASP A 417 14.15 3.69 27.20
N ILE A 418 14.87 3.81 26.08
CA ILE A 418 14.92 2.76 25.06
C ILE A 418 15.52 1.50 25.67
N ILE A 419 16.69 1.59 26.31
CA ILE A 419 17.36 0.44 26.94
C ILE A 419 16.47 -0.20 28.01
N ALA A 420 15.82 0.60 28.87
CA ALA A 420 14.90 0.10 29.88
C ALA A 420 13.71 -0.67 29.28
N ASP A 421 13.20 -0.26 28.12
CA ASP A 421 12.13 -0.99 27.41
C ASP A 421 12.62 -2.33 26.83
N PHE A 422 13.90 -2.42 26.43
CA PHE A 422 14.52 -3.70 26.07
C PHE A 422 14.72 -4.60 27.29
N GLU A 423 15.18 -4.06 28.41
CA GLU A 423 15.36 -4.81 29.66
C GLU A 423 14.04 -5.43 30.12
N GLN A 424 12.98 -4.63 30.21
CA GLN A 424 11.69 -5.14 30.65
C GLN A 424 11.13 -6.20 29.69
N SER A 425 11.31 -6.02 28.37
CA SER A 425 10.78 -6.96 27.38
C SER A 425 11.55 -8.29 27.38
N ASN A 426 12.88 -8.24 27.55
CA ASN A 426 13.74 -9.42 27.62
C ASN A 426 13.47 -10.30 28.87
N HIS A 427 12.81 -9.76 29.89
CA HIS A 427 12.42 -10.50 31.09
C HIS A 427 11.11 -11.29 30.94
N ILE A 428 10.40 -11.18 29.82
CA ILE A 428 9.21 -11.98 29.53
C ILE A 428 9.66 -13.42 29.29
N GLN A 429 9.56 -14.24 30.34
CA GLN A 429 9.78 -15.69 30.27
C GLN A 429 8.78 -16.32 29.30
N PRO A 430 9.15 -17.36 28.54
CA PRO A 430 8.17 -18.14 27.80
C PRO A 430 7.11 -18.63 28.80
N ALA A 431 5.84 -18.37 28.50
CA ALA A 431 4.77 -19.10 29.15
C ALA A 431 5.12 -20.60 29.03
N PRO A 432 5.03 -21.41 30.10
CA PRO A 432 5.44 -22.79 30.05
C PRO A 432 4.75 -23.47 28.88
N SER A 433 5.54 -23.91 27.90
CA SER A 433 5.04 -24.73 26.81
C SER A 433 4.39 -25.94 27.45
N CYS A 434 3.06 -26.04 27.34
CA CYS A 434 2.36 -27.28 27.69
C CYS A 434 3.03 -28.39 26.88
N ALA A 435 3.74 -29.26 27.58
CA ALA A 435 4.56 -30.30 26.98
C ALA A 435 3.69 -31.11 26.03
N ARG A 436 4.04 -31.09 24.74
CA ARG A 436 3.48 -31.99 23.74
C ARG A 436 3.97 -33.39 24.11
N GLN A 437 3.17 -34.13 24.89
CA GLN A 437 3.38 -35.55 25.11
C GLN A 437 3.30 -36.25 23.76
N GLN A 438 4.46 -36.66 23.25
CA GLN A 438 4.58 -37.60 22.16
C GLN A 438 4.01 -38.94 22.62
N TYR A 439 2.85 -39.32 22.11
CA TYR A 439 2.45 -40.72 22.05
C TYR A 439 2.95 -41.30 20.72
N THR A 440 4.04 -42.05 20.81
CA THR A 440 4.44 -43.05 19.84
C THR A 440 3.41 -44.18 19.77
N ALA A 441 2.78 -44.38 18.62
CA ALA A 441 2.10 -45.63 18.27
C ALA A 441 2.17 -45.88 16.75
N ILE A 442 3.26 -46.55 16.36
CA ILE A 442 3.37 -47.70 15.46
C ILE A 442 2.43 -47.74 14.23
N MET A 443 3.07 -47.67 13.05
CA MET A 443 2.55 -48.04 11.73
C MET A 443 1.88 -49.42 11.71
N HIS A 444 0.75 -49.53 11.00
CA HIS A 444 0.43 -50.64 10.08
C HIS A 444 -0.69 -50.23 9.10
N LEU A 445 -0.35 -50.08 7.83
CA LEU A 445 -1.24 -50.23 6.66
C LEU A 445 -1.45 -51.75 6.39
N PRO A 446 -2.37 -52.27 5.52
CA PRO A 446 -2.94 -51.63 4.31
C PRO A 446 -4.39 -52.07 3.87
N LYS A 447 -4.83 -51.53 2.71
CA LYS A 447 -5.79 -52.06 1.68
C LYS A 447 -7.30 -51.75 1.90
N LEU A 448 -8.19 -51.50 0.91
CA LEU A 448 -8.28 -51.75 -0.55
C LEU A 448 -9.21 -50.70 -1.26
N LEU A 449 -8.90 -50.42 -2.54
CA LEU A 449 -9.73 -50.16 -3.76
C LEU A 449 -10.76 -49.00 -3.91
N PHE A 450 -10.43 -48.06 -4.82
CA PHE A 450 -11.10 -47.64 -6.10
C PHE A 450 -12.55 -48.15 -6.42
N PRO A 451 -13.33 -47.59 -7.40
CA PRO A 451 -13.60 -46.17 -7.83
C PRO A 451 -15.01 -45.90 -8.49
N PHE A 452 -15.22 -44.68 -9.03
CA PHE A 452 -16.13 -44.28 -10.15
C PHE A 452 -17.67 -44.31 -9.91
N LEU A 453 -18.59 -43.55 -10.52
CA LEU A 453 -18.69 -42.49 -11.56
C LEU A 453 -20.20 -42.12 -11.64
N GLY A 454 -20.58 -40.89 -12.03
CA GLY A 454 -21.74 -40.70 -12.94
C GLY A 454 -22.94 -39.84 -12.52
N LEU A 455 -23.16 -38.79 -13.34
CA LEU A 455 -24.42 -38.12 -13.78
C LEU A 455 -25.27 -37.33 -12.74
N LEU A 456 -25.39 -36.00 -12.84
CA LEU A 456 -26.14 -35.13 -13.79
C LEU A 456 -27.65 -34.97 -13.47
N LEU A 457 -28.01 -33.70 -13.20
CA LEU A 457 -29.22 -32.94 -13.57
C LEU A 457 -30.61 -33.43 -13.13
N HIS A 458 -31.33 -32.62 -12.34
CA HIS A 458 -32.42 -31.76 -12.86
C HIS A 458 -33.09 -30.93 -11.76
N HIS A 459 -33.43 -29.70 -12.13
CA HIS A 459 -34.43 -28.85 -11.49
C HIS A 459 -35.82 -29.49 -11.51
N SER A 460 -36.59 -29.30 -10.44
CA SER A 460 -37.99 -28.84 -10.54
C SER A 460 -38.57 -28.55 -9.15
N THR A 461 -39.09 -27.33 -9.01
CA THR A 461 -39.84 -26.75 -7.88
C THR A 461 -41.31 -27.27 -7.84
N PRO A 462 -42.24 -26.66 -7.09
CA PRO A 462 -42.72 -27.10 -5.79
C PRO A 462 -44.19 -27.58 -5.81
N ALA A 463 -44.66 -28.29 -4.78
CA ALA A 463 -46.09 -28.52 -4.57
C ALA A 463 -46.48 -28.26 -3.13
N THR A 464 -47.52 -27.44 -2.98
CA THR A 464 -48.08 -26.88 -1.76
C THR A 464 -49.11 -27.80 -1.10
N ALA A 465 -49.19 -27.65 0.24
CA ALA A 465 -50.40 -27.54 1.05
C ALA A 465 -50.93 -28.76 1.85
N LYS A 466 -51.00 -28.49 3.17
CA LYS A 466 -52.02 -28.86 4.18
C LYS A 466 -51.97 -30.25 4.82
N SER A 467 -51.56 -30.28 6.09
CA SER A 467 -52.47 -30.44 7.24
C SER A 467 -51.68 -30.39 8.56
N LYS A 468 -52.23 -29.74 9.59
CA LYS A 468 -51.71 -29.77 10.97
C LYS A 468 -52.24 -31.02 11.68
N PRO A 469 -51.44 -31.63 12.55
CA PRO A 469 -51.94 -32.04 13.87
C PRO A 469 -51.13 -31.36 14.98
N SER A 470 -51.84 -30.98 16.04
CA SER A 470 -51.28 -30.49 17.29
C SER A 470 -50.68 -31.65 18.10
N THR A 471 -49.40 -31.55 18.42
CA THR A 471 -48.78 -32.24 19.56
C THR A 471 -48.00 -31.19 20.34
N THR A 472 -48.16 -31.18 21.66
CA THR A 472 -47.47 -30.32 22.62
C THR A 472 -45.96 -30.49 22.44
N ALA A 473 -45.34 -29.58 21.70
CA ALA A 473 -43.91 -29.62 21.45
C ALA A 473 -43.17 -29.28 22.75
N ALA A 474 -42.29 -30.17 23.21
CA ALA A 474 -41.30 -29.87 24.23
C ALA A 474 -40.62 -28.53 23.89
N THR A 475 -40.79 -27.54 24.78
CA THR A 475 -40.38 -26.16 24.57
C THR A 475 -38.91 -26.00 24.95
N THR A 476 -38.06 -25.71 23.97
CA THR A 476 -36.63 -25.47 24.23
C THR A 476 -36.41 -23.98 24.48
N THR A 477 -35.99 -23.64 25.69
CA THR A 477 -35.60 -22.27 26.05
C THR A 477 -34.08 -22.16 26.02
N ILE A 478 -33.55 -21.22 25.24
CA ILE A 478 -32.13 -20.90 25.18
C ILE A 478 -31.93 -19.54 25.82
N THR A 479 -31.05 -19.49 26.82
CA THR A 479 -30.65 -18.28 27.52
C THR A 479 -29.20 -17.97 27.18
N LEU A 480 -28.96 -16.89 26.44
CA LEU A 480 -27.61 -16.36 26.26
C LEU A 480 -27.30 -15.42 27.42
N ARG A 481 -26.17 -15.59 28.10
CA ARG A 481 -25.80 -14.79 29.28
C ARG A 481 -24.51 -14.01 29.01
N ILE A 482 -24.46 -12.76 29.46
CA ILE A 482 -23.21 -12.00 29.54
C ILE A 482 -22.65 -12.24 30.96
N PRO A 483 -21.54 -12.99 31.12
CA PRO A 483 -21.04 -13.39 32.43
C PRO A 483 -20.57 -12.18 33.26
N PRO A 484 -20.69 -12.20 34.60
CA PRO A 484 -20.14 -11.16 35.48
C PRO A 484 -18.66 -11.40 35.87
N SER A 485 -17.82 -10.34 35.82
CA SER A 485 -16.36 -10.20 36.21
C SER A 485 -15.33 -10.36 35.07
N PRO A 486 -14.32 -9.47 34.84
CA PRO A 486 -13.68 -8.37 35.63
C PRO A 486 -14.19 -6.94 35.26
N PRO A 487 -13.60 -5.80 35.74
CA PRO A 487 -14.03 -4.41 35.45
C PRO A 487 -14.12 -3.98 33.96
N HIS A 488 -13.78 -4.88 33.04
CA HIS A 488 -13.80 -4.67 31.59
C HIS A 488 -15.01 -5.29 30.88
N LEU A 489 -15.87 -6.04 31.58
CA LEU A 489 -17.14 -6.50 31.01
C LEU A 489 -18.20 -5.39 31.11
N PRO A 490 -18.98 -5.14 30.04
CA PRO A 490 -19.92 -4.04 30.01
C PRO A 490 -21.02 -4.25 31.05
N ASN A 491 -21.29 -3.22 31.86
CA ASN A 491 -22.48 -3.23 32.70
C ASN A 491 -23.71 -3.20 31.77
N PRO A 492 -24.64 -4.16 31.87
CA PRO A 492 -25.88 -4.23 31.07
C PRO A 492 -26.69 -2.93 31.07
N HIS A 493 -26.71 -2.21 32.19
CA HIS A 493 -27.43 -0.96 32.35
C HIS A 493 -26.73 0.20 31.63
N LEU A 494 -25.46 0.02 31.24
CA LEU A 494 -24.70 0.92 30.40
C LEU A 494 -24.72 0.52 28.92
N LEU A 495 -25.27 -0.67 28.58
CA LEU A 495 -25.51 -1.03 27.19
C LEU A 495 -26.73 -0.26 26.66
N PRO A 496 -26.73 0.15 25.37
CA PRO A 496 -27.88 0.83 24.77
C PRO A 496 -29.15 0.00 24.94
N PRO A 497 -30.31 0.62 25.24
CA PRO A 497 -31.60 -0.08 25.34
C PRO A 497 -32.01 -0.84 24.07
N SER A 498 -31.42 -0.50 22.92
CA SER A 498 -31.60 -1.19 21.65
C SER A 498 -30.82 -2.51 21.53
N THR A 499 -30.06 -2.91 22.55
CA THR A 499 -29.25 -4.13 22.53
C THR A 499 -30.13 -5.37 22.55
N HIS A 500 -29.99 -6.22 21.53
CA HIS A 500 -30.74 -7.48 21.38
C HIS A 500 -29.88 -8.55 20.71
N ALA A 501 -30.25 -9.81 20.86
CA ALA A 501 -29.59 -10.93 20.19
C ALA A 501 -30.55 -11.60 19.20
N THR A 502 -30.01 -12.16 18.12
CA THR A 502 -30.78 -12.92 17.12
C THR A 502 -30.22 -14.32 16.94
N LEU A 503 -31.11 -15.32 16.82
CA LEU A 503 -30.81 -16.67 16.36
C LEU A 503 -31.33 -16.82 14.93
N THR A 504 -30.46 -17.04 13.95
CA THR A 504 -30.84 -17.17 12.54
C THR A 504 -30.51 -18.56 12.00
N THR A 505 -31.47 -19.18 11.33
CA THR A 505 -31.30 -20.45 10.60
C THR A 505 -31.74 -20.31 9.14
N LEU A 506 -31.58 -21.35 8.32
CA LEU A 506 -32.05 -21.40 6.94
C LEU A 506 -33.59 -21.35 6.90
N GLY A 507 -34.16 -20.15 6.97
CA GLY A 507 -35.60 -19.89 6.79
C GLY A 507 -36.34 -19.35 8.03
N GLN A 508 -35.68 -19.21 9.19
CA GLN A 508 -36.29 -18.63 10.41
C GLN A 508 -35.29 -17.76 11.17
N SER A 509 -35.80 -16.72 11.84
CA SER A 509 -35.01 -15.88 12.74
C SER A 509 -35.81 -15.56 14.01
N PHE A 510 -35.16 -15.67 15.16
CA PHE A 510 -35.69 -15.34 16.47
C PHE A 510 -34.90 -14.18 17.05
N SER A 511 -35.54 -13.27 17.77
CA SER A 511 -34.90 -12.11 18.40
C SER A 511 -35.30 -12.01 19.87
N ALA A 512 -34.35 -11.69 20.74
CA ALA A 512 -34.59 -11.48 22.16
C ALA A 512 -33.86 -10.21 22.63
N PRO A 513 -34.54 -9.29 23.34
CA PRO A 513 -33.90 -8.10 23.92
C PRO A 513 -33.03 -8.48 25.12
N LEU A 514 -32.09 -7.61 25.48
CA LEU A 514 -31.30 -7.75 26.70
C LEU A 514 -32.20 -7.56 27.94
N SER A 515 -32.21 -8.54 28.83
CA SER A 515 -32.90 -8.47 30.11
C SER A 515 -32.09 -7.72 31.16
N VAL A 516 -32.76 -7.33 32.26
CA VAL A 516 -32.11 -6.74 33.45
C VAL A 516 -31.15 -7.69 34.16
N SER A 517 -31.19 -8.99 33.84
CA SER A 517 -30.32 -10.03 34.41
C SER A 517 -29.18 -10.45 33.46
N ASN A 518 -28.85 -9.61 32.48
CA ASN A 518 -27.76 -9.82 31.49
C ASN A 518 -27.99 -11.01 30.58
N THR A 519 -29.25 -11.30 30.28
CA THR A 519 -29.62 -12.45 29.47
C THR A 519 -30.47 -12.08 28.27
N PHE A 520 -30.31 -12.85 27.20
CA PHE A 520 -31.24 -12.91 26.07
C PHE A 520 -31.97 -14.25 26.13
N VAL A 521 -33.30 -14.23 26.23
CA VAL A 521 -34.10 -15.45 26.42
C VAL A 521 -34.90 -15.73 25.16
N PHE A 522 -34.58 -16.84 24.49
CA PHE A 522 -35.32 -17.38 23.35
C PHE A 522 -36.17 -18.55 23.84
N ARG A 523 -37.48 -18.49 23.62
CA ARG A 523 -38.41 -19.57 23.97
C ARG A 523 -38.80 -20.35 22.71
N ASP A 524 -39.15 -21.61 22.90
CA ASP A 524 -39.69 -22.49 21.86
C ASP A 524 -38.77 -22.65 20.64
N VAL A 525 -37.44 -22.67 20.85
CA VAL A 525 -36.45 -22.82 19.78
C VAL A 525 -36.53 -24.25 19.20
N PRO A 526 -36.83 -24.43 17.90
CA PRO A 526 -36.90 -25.76 17.32
C PRO A 526 -35.52 -26.44 17.23
N ALA A 527 -35.52 -27.75 16.96
CA ALA A 527 -34.29 -28.46 16.63
C ALA A 527 -33.71 -27.92 15.31
N GLY A 528 -32.41 -27.66 15.28
CA GLY A 528 -31.75 -27.04 14.14
C GLY A 528 -30.42 -26.39 14.50
N SER A 529 -29.75 -25.89 13.47
CA SER A 529 -28.51 -25.13 13.61
C SER A 529 -28.80 -23.63 13.45
N TYR A 530 -28.28 -22.82 14.37
CA TYR A 530 -28.53 -21.39 14.48
C TYR A 530 -27.22 -20.61 14.55
N LEU A 531 -27.14 -19.50 13.81
CA LEU A 531 -26.14 -18.47 14.00
C LEU A 531 -26.64 -17.45 15.02
N VAL A 532 -25.78 -17.10 15.98
CA VAL A 532 -26.06 -16.13 17.03
C VAL A 532 -25.34 -14.83 16.72
N ASP A 533 -26.09 -13.74 16.70
CA ASP A 533 -25.54 -12.38 16.62
C ASP A 533 -26.10 -11.51 17.74
N VAL A 534 -25.22 -10.81 18.47
CA VAL A 534 -25.61 -9.78 19.45
C VAL A 534 -25.47 -8.39 18.80
N HIS A 535 -26.60 -7.73 18.62
CA HIS A 535 -26.72 -6.40 18.05
C HIS A 535 -26.59 -5.36 19.15
N CYS A 536 -25.41 -4.80 19.31
CA CYS A 536 -25.13 -3.70 20.24
C CYS A 536 -24.40 -2.57 19.53
N LEU A 537 -24.78 -1.30 19.77
CA LEU A 537 -24.12 -0.15 19.14
C LEU A 537 -22.74 0.14 19.74
N THR A 538 -22.55 -0.15 21.03
CA THR A 538 -21.35 0.29 21.76
C THR A 538 -20.31 -0.81 21.94
N HIS A 539 -20.67 -2.09 21.82
CA HIS A 539 -19.77 -3.23 22.07
C HIS A 539 -19.86 -4.30 20.99
N ALA A 540 -18.75 -5.01 20.75
CA ALA A 540 -18.67 -6.16 19.86
C ALA A 540 -18.66 -7.47 20.68
N PHE A 541 -19.31 -8.51 20.15
CA PHE A 541 -19.46 -9.81 20.77
C PHE A 541 -18.94 -10.91 19.83
N ALA A 542 -18.43 -12.00 20.39
CA ALA A 542 -18.01 -13.17 19.62
C ALA A 542 -19.20 -13.79 18.90
N PRO A 543 -19.09 -14.09 17.58
CA PRO A 543 -20.15 -14.79 16.87
C PRO A 543 -20.18 -16.26 17.32
N LEU A 544 -21.38 -16.79 17.54
CA LEU A 544 -21.59 -18.16 18.00
C LEU A 544 -22.46 -18.93 17.01
N ARG A 545 -22.30 -20.25 16.98
CA ARG A 545 -23.26 -21.18 16.39
C ARG A 545 -23.83 -22.07 17.49
N LEU A 546 -25.14 -22.31 17.46
CA LEU A 546 -25.84 -23.25 18.33
C LEU A 546 -26.44 -24.38 17.49
N ASP A 547 -26.22 -25.62 17.89
CA ASP A 547 -26.89 -26.78 17.32
C ASP A 547 -27.81 -27.40 18.39
N VAL A 548 -29.12 -27.38 18.14
CA VAL A 548 -30.17 -27.93 19.01
C VAL A 548 -30.61 -29.28 18.43
N ALA A 549 -30.35 -30.37 19.14
CA ALA A 549 -30.73 -31.72 18.77
C ALA A 549 -31.76 -32.30 19.75
N ARG A 550 -32.66 -33.16 19.26
CA ARG A 550 -33.53 -33.99 20.11
C ARG A 550 -32.99 -35.41 20.09
N SER A 551 -32.73 -36.00 21.26
CA SER A 551 -32.45 -37.43 21.34
C SER A 551 -33.76 -38.21 21.38
N ALA A 552 -33.90 -39.24 20.56
CA ALA A 552 -34.96 -40.23 20.71
C ALA A 552 -34.46 -41.30 21.69
N VAL A 553 -35.07 -41.42 22.86
CA VAL A 553 -34.76 -42.51 23.79
C VAL A 553 -35.58 -43.73 23.35
N GLN A 554 -34.93 -44.75 22.79
CA GLN A 554 -35.57 -46.06 22.62
C GLN A 554 -35.57 -46.79 23.97
N VAL A 555 -36.74 -47.00 24.56
CA VAL A 555 -36.92 -47.87 25.73
C VAL A 555 -37.35 -49.25 25.23
N GLU A 556 -36.45 -50.24 25.32
CA GLU A 556 -36.83 -51.64 25.13
C GLU A 556 -37.40 -52.22 26.43
N ALA A 557 -38.72 -52.48 26.44
CA ALA A 557 -39.35 -53.77 26.80
C ALA A 557 -40.80 -53.59 27.29
N GLY A 558 -41.72 -54.29 26.61
CA GLY A 558 -42.91 -54.86 27.25
C GLY A 558 -44.16 -53.98 27.38
N GLY A 559 -44.88 -53.79 26.26
CA GLY A 559 -46.33 -53.56 26.27
C GLY A 559 -46.80 -52.11 26.45
N LEU A 560 -47.54 -51.63 25.43
CA LEU A 560 -48.25 -50.34 25.35
C LEU A 560 -47.33 -49.10 25.36
N GLY A 561 -46.92 -48.69 24.16
CA GLY A 561 -46.08 -47.52 23.92
C GLY A 561 -46.77 -46.20 24.30
N GLN A 562 -46.14 -45.47 25.22
CA GLN A 562 -46.14 -44.01 25.24
C GLN A 562 -44.71 -43.56 24.91
N GLU A 563 -44.54 -42.78 23.83
CA GLU A 563 -43.30 -42.02 23.62
C GLU A 563 -43.26 -40.92 24.68
N GLU A 564 -42.33 -41.00 25.64
CA GLU A 564 -42.02 -39.86 26.50
C GLU A 564 -41.04 -38.92 25.79
N ASP A 565 -41.28 -37.61 25.93
CA ASP A 565 -40.55 -36.51 25.29
C ASP A 565 -39.04 -36.56 25.57
N GLY A 566 -38.26 -36.73 24.51
CA GLY A 566 -36.81 -36.91 24.56
C GLY A 566 -36.01 -35.67 25.01
N VAL A 567 -34.84 -35.94 25.61
CA VAL A 567 -33.86 -34.94 26.07
C VAL A 567 -33.38 -34.08 24.90
N VAL A 568 -33.36 -32.75 25.10
CA VAL A 568 -32.83 -31.77 24.13
C VAL A 568 -31.35 -31.51 24.45
N GLU A 569 -30.46 -31.80 23.49
CA GLU A 569 -29.04 -31.50 23.57
C GLU A 569 -28.75 -30.20 22.80
N VAL A 570 -28.07 -29.23 23.43
CA VAL A 570 -27.64 -27.99 22.77
C VAL A 570 -26.12 -27.91 22.79
N LYS A 571 -25.49 -27.76 21.62
CA LYS A 571 -24.05 -27.55 21.46
C LYS A 571 -23.77 -26.15 20.96
N ALA A 572 -22.73 -25.51 21.49
CA ALA A 572 -22.34 -24.15 21.14
C ALA A 572 -20.89 -24.09 20.67
N TRP A 573 -20.62 -23.27 19.66
CA TRP A 573 -19.29 -23.12 19.05
C TRP A 573 -19.00 -21.64 18.79
N GLU A 574 -17.80 -21.15 19.15
CA GLU A 574 -17.31 -19.86 18.61
C GLU A 574 -17.00 -20.04 17.12
N THR A 575 -17.39 -19.06 16.31
CA THR A 575 -17.16 -19.07 14.86
C THR A 575 -16.51 -17.77 14.40
N PHE A 576 -16.30 -17.60 13.09
CA PHE A 576 -15.84 -16.35 12.48
C PHE A 576 -16.98 -15.73 11.66
N ARG A 577 -17.06 -14.40 11.64
CA ARG A 577 -18.02 -13.69 10.77
C ARG A 577 -17.66 -13.96 9.31
N GLY A 578 -18.53 -14.65 8.59
CA GLY A 578 -18.37 -14.93 7.15
C GLY A 578 -18.17 -16.40 6.77
N ASN A 579 -18.40 -17.37 7.66
CA ASN A 579 -18.20 -18.79 7.37
C ASN A 579 -19.52 -19.51 7.01
N ASP A 580 -19.48 -20.30 5.94
CA ASP A 580 -20.54 -21.22 5.52
C ASP A 580 -20.69 -22.36 6.54
N TRP A 581 -21.90 -22.94 6.60
CA TRP A 581 -22.40 -23.97 7.53
C TRP A 581 -21.51 -25.20 7.80
N GLY A 582 -20.34 -25.34 7.15
CA GLY A 582 -19.46 -26.51 7.18
C GLY A 582 -18.21 -26.43 8.07
N ASN A 583 -17.83 -25.26 8.60
CA ASN A 583 -16.60 -25.14 9.40
C ASN A 583 -16.90 -25.14 10.91
N LYS A 584 -16.45 -26.18 11.63
CA LYS A 584 -16.57 -26.28 13.10
C LYS A 584 -15.26 -25.77 13.70
N GLY A 585 -15.29 -24.58 14.32
CA GLY A 585 -14.19 -24.09 15.16
C GLY A 585 -13.95 -24.98 16.38
N GLU A 586 -12.91 -24.68 17.17
CA GLU A 586 -12.60 -25.40 18.41
C GLU A 586 -13.84 -25.48 19.33
N SER A 587 -14.11 -26.67 19.89
CA SER A 587 -15.22 -26.84 20.82
C SER A 587 -14.94 -26.00 22.07
N LEU A 588 -15.85 -25.10 22.44
CA LEU A 588 -15.89 -24.67 23.83
C LEU A 588 -16.19 -25.92 24.66
N PRO A 589 -15.43 -26.20 25.74
CA PRO A 589 -15.86 -27.17 26.72
C PRO A 589 -17.07 -26.55 27.42
N VAL A 590 -18.26 -26.73 26.82
CA VAL A 590 -19.50 -26.55 27.54
C VAL A 590 -19.45 -27.64 28.61
N GLY A 591 -19.15 -27.23 29.84
CA GLY A 591 -19.10 -28.14 30.97
C GLY A 591 -20.33 -29.04 30.94
N GLN A 592 -20.13 -30.34 31.16
CA GLN A 592 -21.20 -31.27 31.42
C GLN A 592 -22.08 -30.67 32.53
N MET A 593 -23.20 -30.06 32.15
CA MET A 593 -24.34 -29.89 33.02
C MET A 593 -25.41 -30.79 32.44
N GLU A 594 -25.41 -32.04 32.90
CA GLU A 594 -26.61 -32.86 32.84
C GLU A 594 -27.70 -32.12 33.63
N GLY A 595 -28.71 -31.64 32.91
CA GLY A 595 -29.85 -30.95 33.48
C GLY A 595 -31.10 -31.37 32.74
N VAL A 596 -31.91 -32.19 33.39
CA VAL A 596 -33.26 -32.56 32.92
C VAL A 596 -34.17 -31.35 33.11
N SER A 597 -34.30 -30.51 32.07
CA SER A 597 -35.49 -29.70 31.72
C SER A 597 -35.11 -28.45 30.91
N GLY A 598 -35.50 -28.43 29.63
CA GLY A 598 -35.97 -27.27 28.84
C GLY A 598 -35.23 -25.91 28.82
N VAL A 599 -34.16 -25.67 29.56
CA VAL A 599 -33.49 -24.36 29.70
C VAL A 599 -31.97 -24.54 29.64
N MET A 600 -31.34 -24.06 28.57
CA MET A 600 -29.88 -24.04 28.41
C MET A 600 -29.32 -22.63 28.57
N VAL A 601 -28.19 -22.48 29.25
CA VAL A 601 -27.48 -21.19 29.43
C VAL A 601 -26.14 -21.23 28.69
N VAL A 602 -25.92 -20.29 27.77
CA VAL A 602 -24.66 -20.16 27.00
C VAL A 602 -24.05 -18.78 27.26
N ASP A 603 -22.79 -18.74 27.69
CA ASP A 603 -22.09 -17.47 27.91
C ASP A 603 -21.62 -16.85 26.59
N VAL A 604 -21.85 -15.55 26.41
CA VAL A 604 -21.42 -14.78 25.23
C VAL A 604 -20.22 -13.92 25.57
N LYS A 605 -19.13 -14.09 24.82
CA LYS A 605 -17.89 -13.34 25.01
C LYS A 605 -17.95 -11.95 24.38
N VAL A 606 -17.51 -10.94 25.12
CA VAL A 606 -17.41 -9.55 24.67
C VAL A 606 -15.98 -9.27 24.19
N PHE A 607 -15.80 -8.75 22.99
CA PHE A 607 -14.48 -8.38 22.46
C PHE A 607 -14.02 -6.98 22.90
N GLY A 608 -14.96 -6.06 23.18
CA GLY A 608 -14.67 -4.71 23.65
C GLY A 608 -15.60 -3.65 23.08
N ALA A 609 -15.34 -2.38 23.41
CA ALA A 609 -16.11 -1.25 22.88
C ALA A 609 -15.84 -1.05 21.38
N LYS A 610 -16.89 -0.72 20.60
CA LYS A 610 -16.85 -0.51 19.14
C LYS A 610 -16.06 0.73 18.68
N GLY A 611 -15.29 1.36 19.57
CA GLY A 611 -14.36 2.46 19.24
C GLY A 611 -12.99 2.00 18.70
N TYR A 612 -12.66 0.71 18.78
CA TYR A 612 -11.37 0.16 18.31
C TYR A 612 -11.49 -1.02 17.33
N PHE A 613 -12.71 -1.39 16.93
CA PHE A 613 -12.99 -2.35 15.86
C PHE A 613 -13.94 -1.72 14.84
N MET A 614 -13.43 -0.77 14.06
CA MET A 614 -13.97 -0.53 12.73
C MET A 614 -13.38 -1.60 11.80
N GLU A 615 -13.98 -2.78 11.79
CA GLU A 615 -13.78 -3.70 10.68
C GLU A 615 -15.12 -4.18 10.11
N ARG A 616 -15.30 -3.81 8.85
CA ARG A 616 -15.82 -4.70 7.80
C ARG A 616 -17.17 -5.36 8.09
N SER A 617 -18.14 -4.64 8.64
CA SER A 617 -19.54 -5.02 8.43
C SER A 617 -20.05 -4.38 7.14
N SER A 618 -20.05 -5.17 6.07
CA SER A 618 -20.90 -5.10 4.85
C SER A 618 -20.17 -5.07 3.49
N PHE A 619 -19.27 -6.02 3.24
CA PHE A 619 -19.19 -6.55 1.88
C PHE A 619 -20.06 -7.82 1.79
N SER A 620 -21.29 -7.63 1.33
CA SER A 620 -22.10 -8.69 0.76
C SER A 620 -22.09 -8.43 -0.74
N VAL A 621 -21.98 -9.45 -1.59
CA VAL A 621 -22.17 -9.24 -3.04
C VAL A 621 -23.57 -8.63 -3.32
N LEU A 622 -24.53 -8.84 -2.41
CA LEU A 622 -25.86 -8.22 -2.44
C LEU A 622 -25.88 -6.75 -1.96
N SER A 623 -24.87 -6.24 -1.23
CA SER A 623 -24.81 -4.82 -0.83
C SER A 623 -24.39 -3.90 -2.00
N ILE A 624 -23.73 -4.45 -3.02
CA ILE A 624 -23.45 -3.79 -4.31
C ILE A 624 -24.76 -3.36 -4.98
N PHE A 625 -25.80 -4.21 -4.94
CA PHE A 625 -27.12 -3.93 -5.51
C PHE A 625 -28.00 -3.01 -4.66
N LYS A 626 -27.54 -2.58 -3.48
CA LYS A 626 -28.24 -1.61 -2.64
C LYS A 626 -27.62 -0.21 -2.71
N ASN A 627 -26.44 -0.08 -3.31
CA ASN A 627 -25.77 1.20 -3.49
C ASN A 627 -26.26 1.83 -4.81
N PRO A 628 -27.04 2.94 -4.77
CA PRO A 628 -27.60 3.54 -5.97
C PRO A 628 -26.53 4.02 -6.96
N ILE A 629 -25.32 4.36 -6.50
CA ILE A 629 -24.21 4.79 -7.36
C ILE A 629 -23.58 3.60 -8.10
N ILE A 630 -23.50 2.43 -7.45
CA ILE A 630 -22.97 1.23 -8.09
C ILE A 630 -24.01 0.63 -9.04
N LEU A 631 -25.30 0.70 -8.71
CA LEU A 631 -26.40 0.39 -9.63
C LEU A 631 -26.38 1.31 -10.86
N LEU A 632 -26.13 2.61 -10.68
CA LEU A 632 -25.96 3.56 -11.80
C LEU A 632 -24.73 3.22 -12.65
N SER A 633 -23.64 2.77 -12.00
CA SER A 633 -22.38 2.40 -12.68
C SER A 633 -22.50 1.06 -13.42
N LEU A 634 -23.24 0.10 -12.89
CA LEU A 634 -23.55 -1.17 -13.55
C LEU A 634 -24.59 -0.98 -14.67
N ALA A 635 -25.56 -0.09 -14.49
CA ALA A 635 -26.49 0.31 -15.55
C ALA A 635 -25.76 1.06 -16.67
N SER A 636 -24.80 1.94 -16.35
CA SER A 636 -23.99 2.65 -17.35
C SER A 636 -22.99 1.72 -18.05
N MET A 637 -22.39 0.76 -17.36
CA MET A 637 -21.59 -0.31 -17.99
C MET A 637 -22.46 -1.24 -18.85
N GLY A 638 -23.67 -1.58 -18.41
CA GLY A 638 -24.65 -2.34 -19.19
C GLY A 638 -25.10 -1.57 -20.45
N LEU A 639 -25.24 -0.26 -20.37
CA LEU A 639 -25.51 0.61 -21.52
C LEU A 639 -24.29 0.71 -22.45
N PHE A 640 -23.08 0.88 -21.93
CA PHE A 640 -21.87 1.02 -22.75
C PHE A 640 -21.44 -0.28 -23.45
N PHE A 641 -21.48 -1.41 -22.74
CA PHE A 641 -21.06 -2.72 -23.28
C PHE A 641 -22.21 -3.53 -23.87
N GLY A 642 -23.46 -3.26 -23.47
CA GLY A 642 -24.66 -3.96 -23.96
C GLY A 642 -25.35 -3.29 -25.15
N MET A 643 -25.19 -1.97 -25.36
CA MET A 643 -25.77 -1.29 -26.54
C MET A 643 -25.36 -1.91 -27.88
N PRO A 644 -24.08 -2.30 -28.11
CA PRO A 644 -23.69 -2.91 -29.38
C PRO A 644 -24.47 -4.20 -29.67
N LYS A 645 -24.71 -5.04 -28.65
CA LYS A 645 -25.48 -6.29 -28.77
C LYS A 645 -27.00 -6.07 -28.83
N LEU A 646 -27.51 -5.01 -28.23
CA LEU A 646 -28.92 -4.61 -28.33
C LEU A 646 -29.24 -4.09 -29.74
N VAL A 647 -28.33 -3.32 -30.34
CA VAL A 647 -28.46 -2.80 -31.71
C VAL A 647 -28.34 -3.92 -32.76
N GLU A 648 -27.53 -4.95 -32.51
CA GLU A 648 -27.46 -6.14 -33.38
C GLU A 648 -28.77 -6.95 -33.42
N ASN A 649 -29.56 -6.91 -32.36
CA ASN A 649 -30.81 -7.69 -32.22
C ASN A 649 -32.09 -6.83 -32.31
N MET A 650 -31.97 -5.55 -32.64
CA MET A 650 -33.12 -4.68 -32.86
C MET A 650 -33.84 -5.04 -34.16
N ASP A 651 -35.16 -4.92 -34.14
CA ASP A 651 -35.98 -4.99 -35.35
C ASP A 651 -35.46 -4.00 -36.41
N PRO A 652 -35.39 -4.40 -37.71
CA PRO A 652 -34.77 -3.58 -38.76
C PRO A 652 -35.38 -2.19 -38.90
N GLU A 653 -36.69 -2.03 -38.67
CA GLU A 653 -37.36 -0.73 -38.79
C GLU A 653 -37.02 0.19 -37.61
N MET A 654 -36.99 -0.35 -36.38
CA MET A 654 -36.52 0.42 -35.21
C MET A 654 -35.04 0.77 -35.29
N ARG A 655 -34.22 -0.08 -35.89
CA ARG A 655 -32.79 0.17 -36.08
C ARG A 655 -32.57 1.33 -37.05
N ALA A 656 -33.33 1.37 -38.16
CA ALA A 656 -33.30 2.47 -39.11
C ALA A 656 -33.74 3.80 -38.47
N GLU A 657 -34.81 3.79 -37.67
CA GLU A 657 -35.27 4.99 -36.95
C GLU A 657 -34.26 5.48 -35.89
N TRP A 658 -33.61 4.55 -35.17
CA TRP A 658 -32.57 4.88 -34.20
C TRP A 658 -31.32 5.47 -34.89
N GLU A 659 -30.88 4.90 -36.00
CA GLU A 659 -29.75 5.41 -36.80
C GLU A 659 -30.03 6.78 -37.43
N GLU A 660 -31.27 7.04 -37.85
CA GLU A 660 -31.69 8.34 -38.37
C GLU A 660 -31.68 9.42 -37.28
N ARG A 661 -32.16 9.11 -36.07
CA ARG A 661 -32.09 10.02 -34.91
C ARG A 661 -30.67 10.32 -34.43
N GLN A 662 -29.71 9.42 -34.66
CA GLN A 662 -28.29 9.66 -34.32
C GLN A 662 -27.56 10.58 -35.31
N LYS A 663 -28.10 10.82 -36.52
CA LYS A 663 -27.53 11.77 -37.48
C LYS A 663 -27.72 13.23 -37.06
N GLU A 664 -28.69 13.52 -36.20
CA GLU A 664 -28.98 14.86 -35.69
C GLU A 664 -28.21 15.20 -34.39
N ASN A 665 -27.41 14.27 -33.86
CA ASN A 665 -26.78 14.40 -32.56
C ASN A 665 -25.31 14.89 -32.68
N PRO A 666 -24.93 16.05 -32.11
CA PRO A 666 -23.62 16.68 -32.31
C PRO A 666 -22.41 15.88 -31.80
N MET A 667 -22.62 14.85 -30.98
CA MET A 667 -21.58 13.93 -30.48
C MET A 667 -20.92 13.06 -31.56
N ASN A 668 -21.56 12.86 -32.71
CA ASN A 668 -20.99 12.04 -33.80
C ASN A 668 -19.87 12.73 -34.59
N SER A 669 -19.75 14.06 -34.51
CA SER A 669 -18.60 14.79 -35.06
C SER A 669 -17.30 14.54 -34.27
N ILE A 670 -17.42 14.16 -33.01
CA ILE A 670 -16.30 13.92 -32.09
C ILE A 670 -15.83 12.46 -32.15
N MET A 671 -16.73 11.51 -32.37
CA MET A 671 -16.36 10.08 -32.44
C MET A 671 -15.88 9.62 -33.82
N GLY A 672 -16.25 10.32 -34.91
CA GLY A 672 -15.76 10.01 -36.26
C GLY A 672 -14.25 10.24 -36.45
N ALA A 673 -13.59 10.98 -35.57
CA ALA A 673 -12.14 11.21 -35.59
C ALA A 673 -11.31 10.06 -35.00
N ALA A 674 -11.94 9.09 -34.33
CA ALA A 674 -11.26 7.96 -33.70
C ALA A 674 -11.15 6.72 -34.60
N SER A 675 -11.89 6.66 -35.71
CA SER A 675 -11.80 5.59 -36.71
C SER A 675 -11.11 6.10 -37.97
N GLY A 676 -9.78 6.08 -37.97
CA GLY A 676 -8.94 6.68 -39.00
C GLY A 676 -9.38 6.38 -40.44
N GLN A 677 -9.91 7.39 -41.11
CA GLN A 677 -9.88 7.55 -42.56
C GLN A 677 -9.60 9.02 -42.89
N ASN A 678 -8.66 9.24 -43.79
CA ASN A 678 -8.19 10.54 -44.26
C ASN A 678 -9.35 11.44 -44.74
N ALA A 679 -9.60 12.55 -44.03
CA ALA A 679 -10.09 13.79 -44.60
C ALA A 679 -9.87 14.93 -43.59
N ASN A 680 -9.19 15.99 -44.04
CA ASN A 680 -8.85 17.19 -43.27
C ASN A 680 -10.10 18.08 -43.09
N PRO A 681 -10.67 18.30 -41.87
CA PRO A 681 -11.92 19.04 -41.73
C PRO A 681 -11.76 20.45 -41.14
N LEU A 682 -10.53 20.94 -40.92
CA LEU A 682 -10.31 22.25 -40.29
C LEU A 682 -10.30 23.44 -41.26
N SER A 683 -10.66 23.27 -42.53
CA SER A 683 -10.66 24.39 -43.47
C SER A 683 -11.88 25.32 -43.38
N ASN A 684 -12.96 24.91 -42.70
CA ASN A 684 -14.24 25.66 -42.72
C ASN A 684 -14.90 25.88 -41.34
N PHE A 685 -14.19 25.73 -40.22
CA PHE A 685 -14.77 25.99 -38.90
C PHE A 685 -14.67 27.49 -38.57
N ASP A 686 -15.79 28.22 -38.73
CA ASP A 686 -15.89 29.61 -38.30
C ASP A 686 -16.10 29.70 -36.78
N MET A 687 -14.97 29.80 -36.08
CA MET A 687 -14.90 29.90 -34.63
C MET A 687 -15.56 31.18 -34.07
N ALA A 688 -15.76 32.22 -34.90
CA ALA A 688 -16.42 33.44 -34.48
C ALA A 688 -17.94 33.26 -34.31
N ALA A 689 -18.57 32.45 -35.16
CA ALA A 689 -20.00 32.14 -35.07
C ALA A 689 -20.33 31.29 -33.83
N PHE A 690 -19.41 30.39 -33.45
CA PHE A 690 -19.59 29.52 -32.28
C PHE A 690 -19.49 30.28 -30.95
N LEU A 691 -18.55 31.24 -30.84
CA LEU A 691 -18.39 32.05 -29.63
C LEU A 691 -19.51 33.09 -29.44
N ALA A 692 -20.27 33.41 -30.49
CA ALA A 692 -21.34 34.40 -30.45
C ALA A 692 -22.71 33.86 -29.96
N GLY A 693 -22.86 32.55 -29.74
CA GLY A 693 -24.01 31.99 -29.03
C GLY A 693 -25.39 32.14 -29.71
N SER A 694 -25.47 32.17 -31.04
CA SER A 694 -26.75 32.22 -31.76
C SER A 694 -27.18 30.85 -32.29
N GLY A 695 -27.90 30.09 -31.46
CA GLY A 695 -28.72 28.97 -31.90
C GLY A 695 -29.94 29.46 -32.68
N SER A 696 -30.20 28.83 -33.82
CA SER A 696 -31.24 29.14 -34.80
C SER A 696 -32.66 29.24 -34.23
N ASN A 697 -33.42 30.26 -34.65
CA ASN A 697 -34.87 30.21 -34.71
C ASN A 697 -35.30 30.47 -36.16
N ASN A 698 -35.88 29.45 -36.81
CA ASN A 698 -36.53 29.58 -38.10
C ASN A 698 -37.92 30.20 -37.92
N LYS A 699 -38.23 31.27 -38.68
CA LYS A 699 -39.34 31.30 -39.67
C LYS A 699 -39.51 32.68 -40.32
N ALA A 700 -39.53 32.64 -41.66
CA ALA A 700 -40.32 33.43 -42.60
C ALA A 700 -40.24 34.97 -42.56
N GLU A 701 -39.69 35.59 -43.61
CA GLU A 701 -40.45 36.19 -44.73
C GLU A 701 -39.51 36.92 -45.71
N GLU A 702 -40.01 37.07 -46.93
CA GLU A 702 -39.39 37.56 -48.16
C GLU A 702 -38.81 38.99 -48.08
N GLY A 703 -37.82 39.32 -48.92
CA GLY A 703 -37.50 40.73 -49.19
C GLY A 703 -36.11 41.07 -49.72
N ASN A 704 -35.85 40.75 -50.99
CA ASN A 704 -35.20 41.58 -52.02
C ASN A 704 -34.26 42.73 -51.58
N GLY A 705 -32.98 42.73 -52.00
CA GLY A 705 -32.16 43.96 -51.92
C GLY A 705 -30.66 43.86 -52.20
N LYS A 706 -30.26 44.29 -53.40
CA LYS A 706 -28.89 44.49 -53.91
C LYS A 706 -28.01 45.39 -53.01
N GLY A 707 -26.68 45.18 -53.01
CA GLY A 707 -25.74 46.25 -52.60
C GLY A 707 -24.27 45.86 -52.47
N LYS A 708 -23.44 46.37 -53.39
CA LYS A 708 -21.97 46.40 -53.45
C LYS A 708 -21.27 46.93 -52.19
N GLY A 709 -20.00 46.57 -51.98
CA GLY A 709 -19.05 47.44 -51.28
C GLY A 709 -17.78 46.78 -50.75
N GLU A 710 -16.65 47.00 -51.42
CA GLU A 710 -15.29 46.75 -50.94
C GLU A 710 -14.99 47.50 -49.63
N SER A 711 -14.14 46.94 -48.75
CA SER A 711 -12.87 47.59 -48.37
C SER A 711 -12.02 46.77 -47.40
N LYS A 712 -10.72 46.82 -47.67
CA LYS A 712 -9.57 46.42 -46.85
C LYS A 712 -9.59 47.07 -45.46
N LYS A 713 -9.14 46.35 -44.42
CA LYS A 713 -7.98 46.76 -43.58
C LYS A 713 -7.54 45.70 -42.56
N LYS A 714 -6.22 45.50 -42.57
CA LYS A 714 -5.34 44.95 -41.53
C LYS A 714 -5.81 45.21 -40.08
N ARG A 715 -5.81 44.18 -39.24
CA ARG A 715 -4.77 43.95 -38.23
C ARG A 715 -4.83 42.52 -37.72
#